data_AF-A0A2G7G9L4-F1
#
_entry.id   AF-A0A2G7G9L4-F1
#
_cell.length_a   1.000
_cell.length_b   1.000
_cell.length_c   1.000
_cell.angle_alpha   90.00
_cell.angle_beta   90.00
_cell.angle_gamma   90.00
#
_symmetry.space_group_name_H-M   'P 1'
#
loop_
_entity.id
_entity.type
_entity.pdbx_description
1 polymer ?
#
loop_
_entity_poly.entity_id
_entity_poly.type
_entity_poly.pdbx_seq_one_letter_code
_entity_poly.pdbx_strand_id
1 'polypeptide(L)'
;MAHHLHDTWTPQSWSTKPVVAQAVEYDDPKALESVISTLSTLPALVNPMKIEIARKSFAAAARGQAFIIQGGDCAESFDDVHLHAIQQKVKLLQEQSRLLGQGLDLPIVTVGRIAGQYAKPRSSPLETLEDGTITHTFRGHNINGPGVEERRPDPYRLLLGDFYSRTTLEMIRLIQSTPTTTGKSFVPAPSSFPLTPEETDVTPLETPTGTIFTSHEALHLPYESAMTRDRYNTSASFIWIGERTRQLDGGHVEYIRGVRNPIGVKIGPSVDSSTLIALLNTICHEPLLSENIGRVTIITRLGADKVTTVLPPLIKAVQEAGHTPVWMCDPCHGNTQTTEAGLKTRHPAETDVVNNMAEQVVVCSKLSTNEDEAMRAFDDGRDLDVRDIDDATNARLLKVIDKNLLPLLCLIYGLNFVDKTTLSYASVMGLQTDLNLKGSEYQWLGSIFYFGYILVEYPSSYLMQRFPLAKYSSFNIILWGVTLTCFAAVNNFAGAATVRFFLGVFEAVVTPGFTTLTSQWYTKHEQGRRVSFWFSCNGVANVVGGLIAYGISRGVEQHGASIQPWRILFLSFGLFTIAVGVAFLYYVPDNQWNCRFLNPADRVLAVQRIRGNQQGIGNRHFKMYQFKEALTDPITWAFAFFGIAVNIPFGGITTFFSQIIRNSGYTSQQSLLYATPGGAFQTIVVILNGIISDRLQQRIYVSFVGMIIGLLGAILLAALPLSNSPGRLAAYFLTQASPTAFIALLSFISTNVAGATKKTTVGAIYMVAYCVGNIIGPQTFQQSDAPRYIPAEIGICCCWGACLLDLFLIRYLYCKRNAEKARIRSAPGYEKAEKSEFKDLTDRENPELVYVV
;
A
#
# COMPACT_ATOMS: atom_id res chain seq x y z
N MET A 1 32.31 -8.41 1.00
CA MET A 1 32.89 -7.52 2.03
C MET A 1 32.10 -7.52 3.36
N ALA A 2 31.11 -8.39 3.58
CA ALA A 2 30.27 -8.40 4.80
C ALA A 2 30.83 -9.23 5.98
N HIS A 3 31.83 -10.09 5.75
CA HIS A 3 32.40 -10.94 6.81
C HIS A 3 33.34 -10.22 7.79
N HIS A 4 33.74 -8.96 7.55
CA HIS A 4 34.83 -8.33 8.31
C HIS A 4 34.45 -7.46 9.53
N LEU A 5 33.16 -7.12 9.75
CA LEU A 5 32.77 -6.24 10.87
C LEU A 5 32.54 -6.98 12.20
N HIS A 6 32.32 -8.30 12.17
CA HIS A 6 32.15 -9.11 13.38
C HIS A 6 33.48 -9.55 14.02
N ASP A 7 34.59 -9.50 13.29
CA ASP A 7 35.90 -10.01 13.73
C ASP A 7 36.63 -9.13 14.77
N THR A 8 36.07 -7.96 15.13
CA THR A 8 36.75 -6.99 16.04
C THR A 8 36.07 -6.80 17.40
N TRP A 9 34.90 -7.40 17.63
CA TRP A 9 34.17 -7.21 18.89
C TRP A 9 34.59 -8.24 19.94
N THR A 10 34.78 -7.78 21.18
CA THR A 10 34.96 -8.62 22.36
C THR A 10 34.10 -8.08 23.50
N PRO A 11 33.78 -8.87 24.55
CA PRO A 11 33.04 -8.35 25.70
C PRO A 11 33.70 -7.14 26.37
N GLN A 12 34.99 -6.88 26.15
CA GLN A 12 35.75 -5.76 26.69
C GLN A 12 35.96 -4.61 25.71
N SER A 13 35.51 -4.70 24.45
CA SER A 13 35.77 -3.67 23.42
C SER A 13 35.22 -2.29 23.80
N TRP A 14 34.18 -2.23 24.63
CA TRP A 14 33.63 -0.99 25.18
C TRP A 14 34.63 -0.15 25.97
N SER A 15 35.64 -0.78 26.59
CA SER A 15 36.65 -0.09 27.40
C SER A 15 37.55 0.84 26.59
N THR A 16 37.60 0.62 25.27
CA THR A 16 38.39 1.43 24.33
C THR A 16 37.62 2.63 23.78
N LYS A 17 36.33 2.78 24.13
CA LYS A 17 35.48 3.85 23.62
C LYS A 17 35.65 5.14 24.41
N PRO A 18 35.60 6.31 23.74
CA PRO A 18 35.88 7.60 24.37
C PRO A 18 34.81 8.04 25.38
N VAL A 19 33.60 7.45 25.34
CA VAL A 19 32.47 7.87 26.17
C VAL A 19 31.85 6.67 26.90
N VAL A 20 32.16 6.48 28.18
CA VAL A 20 31.45 5.53 29.06
C VAL A 20 30.57 6.32 30.02
N ALA A 21 29.33 6.58 29.60
CA ALA A 21 28.39 7.31 30.42
C ALA A 21 28.06 6.53 31.70
N GLN A 22 27.94 7.23 32.84
CA GLN A 22 27.65 6.59 34.12
C GLN A 22 28.74 5.59 34.58
N ALA A 23 30.02 5.84 34.26
CA ALA A 23 31.12 5.09 34.86
C ALA A 23 31.09 5.17 36.40
N VAL A 24 31.62 4.15 37.07
CA VAL A 24 31.76 4.11 38.53
C VAL A 24 33.24 4.16 38.83
N GLU A 25 33.66 5.14 39.62
CA GLU A 25 35.00 5.19 40.17
C GLU A 25 35.00 4.44 41.50
N TYR A 26 35.89 3.46 41.61
CA TYR A 26 36.14 2.68 42.82
C TYR A 26 37.50 3.06 43.36
N ASP A 27 37.61 3.22 44.68
CA ASP A 27 38.87 3.62 45.32
C ASP A 27 39.98 2.58 45.17
N ASP A 28 39.61 1.30 45.10
CA ASP A 28 40.51 0.20 44.81
C ASP A 28 40.15 -0.49 43.48
N PRO A 29 40.79 -0.09 42.37
CA PRO A 29 40.61 -0.73 41.08
C PRO A 29 40.98 -2.23 41.08
N LYS A 30 41.93 -2.67 41.91
CA LYS A 30 42.32 -4.09 41.99
C LYS A 30 41.23 -4.93 42.65
N ALA A 31 40.51 -4.38 43.62
CA ALA A 31 39.35 -5.04 44.20
C ALA A 31 38.26 -5.26 43.14
N LEU A 32 38.01 -4.27 42.27
CA LEU A 32 37.11 -4.44 41.13
C LEU A 32 37.59 -5.55 40.18
N GLU A 33 38.86 -5.55 39.77
CA GLU A 33 39.42 -6.61 38.91
C GLU A 33 39.26 -8.01 39.52
N SER A 34 39.52 -8.16 40.82
CA SER A 34 39.34 -9.42 41.54
C SER A 34 37.88 -9.89 41.57
N VAL A 35 36.94 -8.97 41.79
CA VAL A 35 35.50 -9.26 41.77
C VAL A 35 35.04 -9.67 40.37
N ILE A 36 35.46 -8.94 39.34
CA ILE A 36 35.15 -9.24 37.94
C ILE A 36 35.72 -10.60 37.52
N SER A 37 36.96 -10.90 37.91
CA SER A 37 37.59 -12.21 37.68
C SER A 37 36.75 -13.32 38.31
N THR A 38 36.30 -13.13 39.56
CA THR A 38 35.46 -14.11 40.27
C THR A 38 34.14 -14.32 39.52
N LEU A 39 33.40 -13.26 39.20
CA LEU A 39 32.14 -13.33 38.45
C LEU A 39 32.30 -14.05 37.10
N SER A 40 33.43 -13.85 36.41
CA SER A 40 33.71 -14.51 35.13
C SER A 40 33.87 -16.03 35.23
N THR A 41 34.14 -16.56 36.44
CA THR A 41 34.25 -18.01 36.69
C THR A 41 32.96 -18.63 37.21
N LEU A 42 32.00 -17.82 37.68
CA LEU A 42 30.73 -18.32 38.20
C LEU A 42 29.82 -18.86 37.08
N PRO A 43 28.92 -19.81 37.39
CA PRO A 43 27.92 -20.29 36.43
C PRO A 43 27.01 -19.15 35.94
N ALA A 44 26.60 -19.22 34.67
CA ALA A 44 25.64 -18.29 34.08
C ALA A 44 24.33 -18.17 34.90
N LEU A 45 23.79 -16.96 35.06
CA LEU A 45 22.46 -16.76 35.66
C LEU A 45 21.36 -17.24 34.71
N VAL A 46 21.53 -16.97 33.42
CA VAL A 46 20.63 -17.36 32.35
C VAL A 46 21.36 -18.22 31.34
N ASN A 47 20.78 -19.39 31.04
CA ASN A 47 21.30 -20.29 30.01
C ASN A 47 21.17 -19.64 28.61
N PRO A 48 22.21 -19.67 27.75
CA PRO A 48 22.15 -19.19 26.36
C PRO A 48 20.95 -19.68 25.54
N MET A 49 20.50 -20.93 25.76
CA MET A 49 19.30 -21.46 25.10
C MET A 49 18.03 -20.69 25.49
N LYS A 50 17.91 -20.24 26.75
CA LYS A 50 16.79 -19.40 27.19
C LYS A 50 16.83 -18.03 26.52
N ILE A 51 18.03 -17.51 26.23
CA ILE A 51 18.21 -16.27 25.45
C ILE A 51 17.78 -16.48 23.99
N GLU A 52 18.12 -17.61 23.36
CA GLU A 52 17.66 -17.91 22.00
C GLU A 52 16.14 -18.11 21.91
N ILE A 53 15.50 -18.69 22.93
CA ILE A 53 14.03 -18.72 23.04
C ILE A 53 13.50 -17.28 23.12
N ALA A 54 14.07 -16.44 23.99
CA ALA A 54 13.67 -15.03 24.09
C ALA A 54 13.82 -14.29 22.74
N ARG A 55 14.92 -14.50 22.01
CA ARG A 55 15.13 -13.92 20.66
C ARG A 55 14.00 -14.32 19.71
N LYS A 56 13.62 -15.60 19.67
CA LYS A 56 12.50 -16.08 18.83
C LYS A 56 11.17 -15.43 19.24
N SER A 57 10.90 -15.32 20.53
CA SER A 57 9.70 -14.65 21.06
C SER A 57 9.66 -13.16 20.71
N PHE A 58 10.79 -12.45 20.77
CA PHE A 58 10.88 -11.04 20.39
C PHE A 58 10.76 -10.86 18.88
N ALA A 59 11.30 -11.78 18.07
CA ALA A 59 11.10 -11.78 16.62
C ALA A 59 9.62 -12.00 16.26
N ALA A 60 8.91 -12.88 16.97
CA ALA A 60 7.47 -13.06 16.81
C ALA A 60 6.70 -11.78 17.16
N ALA A 61 7.07 -11.10 18.26
CA ALA A 61 6.46 -9.83 18.63
C ALA A 61 6.72 -8.71 17.63
N ALA A 62 7.92 -8.63 17.04
CA ALA A 62 8.24 -7.66 16.00
C ALA A 62 7.41 -7.88 14.71
N ARG A 63 6.96 -9.12 14.47
CA ARG A 63 6.05 -9.48 13.37
C ARG A 63 4.57 -9.34 13.73
N GLY A 64 4.24 -8.89 14.94
CA GLY A 64 2.84 -8.80 15.41
C GLY A 64 2.21 -10.14 15.79
N GLN A 65 2.99 -11.22 15.90
CA GLN A 65 2.52 -12.58 16.24
C GLN A 65 2.52 -12.84 17.75
N ALA A 66 3.00 -11.90 18.55
CA ALA A 66 3.03 -11.95 20.01
C ALA A 66 3.05 -10.54 20.58
N PHE A 67 2.67 -10.38 21.85
CA PHE A 67 2.77 -9.11 22.57
C PHE A 67 3.74 -9.25 23.75
N ILE A 68 4.57 -8.24 24.00
CA ILE A 68 5.53 -8.26 25.11
C ILE A 68 5.03 -7.40 26.26
N ILE A 69 4.98 -7.97 27.46
CA ILE A 69 4.86 -7.21 28.70
C ILE A 69 6.19 -7.25 29.45
N GLN A 70 6.70 -6.07 29.79
CA GLN A 70 7.84 -5.91 30.68
C GLN A 70 7.42 -5.17 31.95
N GLY A 71 7.63 -5.76 33.13
CA GLY A 71 7.22 -5.18 34.41
C GLY A 71 8.10 -5.59 35.59
N GLY A 72 8.16 -4.74 36.61
CA GLY A 72 8.93 -4.98 37.84
C GLY A 72 9.50 -3.68 38.42
N ASP A 73 10.49 -3.79 39.28
CA ASP A 73 10.97 -2.66 40.07
C ASP A 73 11.73 -1.63 39.22
N CYS A 74 11.72 -0.37 39.68
CA CYS A 74 12.57 0.67 39.11
C CYS A 74 14.05 0.36 39.38
N ALA A 75 14.37 -0.05 40.61
CA ALA A 75 15.63 -0.63 41.05
C ALA A 75 15.29 -1.66 42.14
N GLU A 76 15.81 -2.88 42.04
CA GLU A 76 15.63 -3.91 43.06
C GLU A 76 16.43 -3.55 44.33
N SER A 77 15.88 -3.90 45.50
CA SER A 77 16.56 -3.83 46.79
C SER A 77 16.98 -5.23 47.25
N PHE A 78 18.12 -5.34 47.90
CA PHE A 78 18.53 -6.60 48.57
C PHE A 78 17.57 -6.98 49.70
N ASP A 79 16.95 -5.98 50.33
CA ASP A 79 15.99 -6.19 51.42
C ASP A 79 14.67 -6.79 50.93
N ASP A 80 14.36 -6.65 49.63
CA ASP A 80 13.13 -7.18 49.03
C ASP A 80 13.28 -8.62 48.51
N VAL A 81 14.45 -9.25 48.67
CA VAL A 81 14.73 -10.61 48.21
C VAL A 81 14.30 -11.64 49.24
N HIS A 82 12.98 -11.75 49.41
CA HIS A 82 12.33 -12.77 50.22
C HIS A 82 11.09 -13.33 49.51
N LEU A 83 10.72 -14.57 49.85
CA LEU A 83 9.71 -15.35 49.11
C LEU A 83 8.41 -14.57 48.85
N HIS A 84 7.87 -13.87 49.87
CA HIS A 84 6.61 -13.15 49.75
C HIS A 84 6.65 -12.03 48.69
N ALA A 85 7.69 -11.18 48.70
CA ALA A 85 7.81 -10.07 47.75
C ALA A 85 8.04 -10.56 46.32
N ILE A 86 8.92 -11.54 46.13
CA ILE A 86 9.15 -12.16 44.82
C ILE A 86 7.89 -12.84 44.31
N GLN A 87 7.16 -13.57 45.17
CA GLN A 87 5.91 -14.22 44.80
C GLN A 87 4.83 -13.22 44.38
N GLN A 88 4.71 -12.08 45.06
CA GLN A 88 3.78 -11.02 44.67
C GLN A 88 4.12 -10.45 43.28
N LYS A 89 5.40 -10.16 43.03
CA LYS A 89 5.88 -9.64 41.73
C LYS A 89 5.61 -10.63 40.59
N VAL A 90 5.94 -11.91 40.80
CA VAL A 90 5.70 -12.99 39.83
C VAL A 90 4.22 -13.17 39.54
N LYS A 91 3.38 -13.26 40.58
CA LYS A 91 1.93 -13.42 40.44
C LYS A 91 1.28 -12.24 39.72
N LEU A 92 1.67 -11.01 40.07
CA LEU A 92 1.15 -9.81 39.42
C LEU A 92 1.47 -9.80 37.93
N LEU A 93 2.73 -10.10 37.57
CA LEU A 93 3.17 -10.11 36.19
C LEU A 93 2.47 -11.23 35.39
N GLN A 94 2.30 -12.41 35.97
CA GLN A 94 1.55 -13.51 35.35
C GLN A 94 0.07 -13.17 35.14
N GLU A 95 -0.58 -12.51 36.11
CA GLU A 95 -1.97 -12.09 35.99
C GLU A 95 -2.15 -11.02 34.91
N GLN A 96 -1.24 -10.06 34.83
CA GLN A 96 -1.22 -9.08 33.73
C GLN A 96 -1.05 -9.75 32.37
N SER A 97 -0.12 -10.72 32.26
CA SER A 97 0.04 -11.49 31.03
C SER A 97 -1.22 -12.27 30.66
N ARG A 98 -1.90 -12.89 31.64
CA ARG A 98 -3.14 -13.62 31.40
C ARG A 98 -4.25 -12.70 30.88
N LEU A 99 -4.45 -11.55 31.51
CA LEU A 99 -5.46 -10.56 31.11
C LEU A 99 -5.18 -9.97 29.73
N LEU A 100 -3.92 -9.65 29.42
CA LEU A 100 -3.54 -9.16 28.09
C LEU A 100 -3.73 -10.22 27.01
N GLY A 101 -3.39 -11.49 27.29
CA GLY A 101 -3.61 -12.59 26.35
C GLY A 101 -5.09 -12.76 26.00
N GLN A 102 -5.96 -12.70 27.01
CA GLN A 102 -7.42 -12.74 26.80
C GLN A 102 -7.96 -11.53 26.02
N GLY A 103 -7.42 -10.33 26.28
CA GLY A 103 -7.89 -9.10 25.64
C GLY A 103 -7.38 -8.89 24.21
N LEU A 104 -6.19 -9.42 23.88
CA LEU A 104 -5.54 -9.21 22.59
C LEU A 104 -5.65 -10.41 21.64
N ASP A 105 -6.06 -11.58 22.13
CA ASP A 105 -6.05 -12.85 21.38
C ASP A 105 -4.66 -13.17 20.79
N LEU A 106 -3.60 -12.85 21.54
CA LEU A 106 -2.21 -13.01 21.13
C LEU A 106 -1.38 -13.69 22.23
N PRO A 107 -0.36 -14.49 21.85
CA PRO A 107 0.64 -14.99 22.78
C PRO A 107 1.36 -13.86 23.53
N ILE A 108 1.50 -13.97 24.86
CA ILE A 108 2.17 -12.96 25.68
C ILE A 108 3.57 -13.40 26.10
N VAL A 109 4.58 -12.64 25.68
CA VAL A 109 5.97 -12.76 26.13
C VAL A 109 6.14 -12.02 27.45
N THR A 110 6.33 -12.76 28.53
CA THR A 110 6.39 -12.20 29.88
C THR A 110 7.84 -11.93 30.32
N VAL A 111 8.16 -10.65 30.55
CA VAL A 111 9.53 -10.20 30.89
C VAL A 111 9.52 -9.46 32.23
N GLY A 112 10.23 -9.98 33.22
CA GLY A 112 10.40 -9.34 34.53
C GLY A 112 11.60 -8.40 34.55
N ARG A 113 11.45 -7.20 35.12
CA ARG A 113 12.56 -6.39 35.64
C ARG A 113 12.94 -6.95 37.01
N ILE A 114 13.66 -8.07 37.00
CA ILE A 114 13.87 -8.92 38.18
C ILE A 114 15.15 -9.74 38.03
N ALA A 115 15.81 -10.03 39.15
CA ALA A 115 17.06 -10.78 39.26
C ALA A 115 18.23 -10.13 38.51
N GLY A 116 18.40 -8.82 38.64
CA GLY A 116 19.57 -8.11 38.09
C GLY A 116 19.46 -6.58 38.04
N GLN A 117 18.29 -6.00 38.33
CA GLN A 117 18.00 -4.57 38.22
C GLN A 117 18.50 -3.75 39.43
N TYR A 118 19.73 -3.99 39.86
CA TYR A 118 20.35 -3.38 41.05
C TYR A 118 21.22 -2.15 40.77
N ALA A 119 21.30 -1.68 39.51
CA ALA A 119 22.04 -0.48 39.14
C ALA A 119 21.09 0.58 38.55
N LYS A 120 21.33 1.86 38.87
CA LYS A 120 20.48 2.98 38.48
C LYS A 120 21.30 4.18 38.01
N PRO A 121 20.96 4.78 36.85
CA PRO A 121 21.64 5.98 36.39
C PRO A 121 21.19 7.21 37.20
N ARG A 122 22.11 8.15 37.41
CA ARG A 122 21.86 9.41 38.15
C ARG A 122 22.33 10.61 37.34
N SER A 123 21.69 11.76 37.56
CA SER A 123 22.06 13.01 36.90
C SER A 123 23.39 13.58 37.41
N SER A 124 23.73 13.30 38.67
CA SER A 124 24.97 13.72 39.32
C SER A 124 25.57 12.55 40.10
N PRO A 125 26.91 12.34 40.07
CA PRO A 125 27.59 11.32 40.87
C PRO A 125 27.57 11.63 42.38
N LEU A 126 27.41 12.90 42.75
CA LEU A 126 27.31 13.39 44.12
C LEU A 126 25.95 14.05 44.38
N GLU A 127 25.46 13.96 45.61
CA GLU A 127 24.27 14.67 46.09
C GLU A 127 24.55 15.39 47.41
N THR A 128 23.87 16.51 47.62
CA THR A 128 23.94 17.30 48.84
C THR A 128 22.75 16.95 49.71
N LEU A 129 23.00 16.51 50.95
CA LEU A 129 21.98 16.20 51.94
C LEU A 129 21.39 17.49 52.55
N GLU A 130 20.28 17.37 53.29
CA GLU A 130 19.59 18.51 53.92
C GLU A 130 20.48 19.30 54.90
N ASP A 131 21.46 18.63 55.52
CA ASP A 131 22.45 19.21 56.42
C ASP A 131 23.64 19.90 55.71
N GLY A 132 23.65 19.89 54.37
CA GLY A 132 24.72 20.45 53.53
C GLY A 132 25.88 19.48 53.22
N THR A 133 25.87 18.26 53.77
CA THR A 133 26.91 17.25 53.52
C THR A 133 26.87 16.78 52.06
N ILE A 134 28.02 16.77 51.38
CA ILE A 134 28.16 16.21 50.02
C ILE A 134 28.57 14.74 50.13
N THR A 135 27.77 13.85 49.58
CA THR A 135 28.03 12.41 49.56
C THR A 135 27.80 11.81 48.17
N HIS A 136 28.24 10.58 47.98
CA HIS A 136 27.93 9.84 46.76
C HIS A 136 26.42 9.60 46.63
N THR A 137 25.95 9.89 45.44
CA THR A 137 24.57 9.63 45.06
C THR A 137 24.28 8.11 45.12
N PHE A 138 23.11 7.70 45.62
CA PHE A 138 22.71 6.28 45.57
C PHE A 138 22.47 5.85 44.12
N ARG A 139 23.20 4.85 43.67
CA ARG A 139 23.22 4.34 42.29
C ARG A 139 22.71 2.90 42.21
N GLY A 140 22.05 2.42 43.26
CA GLY A 140 21.55 1.05 43.35
C GLY A 140 22.52 0.11 44.04
N HIS A 141 21.99 -0.98 44.59
CA HIS A 141 22.70 -1.90 45.47
C HIS A 141 23.93 -2.56 44.85
N ASN A 142 24.06 -2.63 43.52
CA ASN A 142 25.28 -3.11 42.85
C ASN A 142 26.46 -2.13 42.93
N ILE A 143 26.22 -0.87 43.30
CA ILE A 143 27.24 0.17 43.38
C ILE A 143 27.46 0.59 44.84
N ASN A 144 26.39 0.98 45.54
CA ASN A 144 26.45 1.49 46.90
C ASN A 144 25.12 1.24 47.63
N GLY A 145 25.09 1.45 48.95
CA GLY A 145 23.88 1.29 49.76
C GLY A 145 23.04 2.57 49.84
N PRO A 146 21.76 2.49 50.24
CA PRO A 146 20.90 3.66 50.37
C PRO A 146 21.22 4.51 51.61
N GLY A 147 21.76 3.91 52.67
CA GLY A 147 22.18 4.59 53.90
C GLY A 147 23.34 5.56 53.66
N VAL A 148 23.40 6.64 54.44
CA VAL A 148 24.40 7.72 54.29
C VAL A 148 25.83 7.20 54.42
N GLU A 149 26.08 6.27 55.35
CA GLU A 149 27.39 5.64 55.57
C GLU A 149 27.77 4.62 54.48
N GLU A 150 26.80 4.16 53.70
CA GLU A 150 26.98 3.14 52.68
C GLU A 150 27.12 3.72 51.27
N ARG A 151 27.20 5.05 51.13
CA ARG A 151 27.18 5.72 49.83
C ARG A 151 28.45 5.56 49.01
N ARG A 152 29.58 5.21 49.63
CA ARG A 152 30.84 4.98 48.91
C ARG A 152 30.72 3.77 47.97
N PRO A 153 31.11 3.87 46.68
CA PRO A 153 31.09 2.74 45.77
C PRO A 153 31.93 1.55 46.26
N ASP A 154 31.34 0.37 46.30
CA ASP A 154 31.98 -0.86 46.79
C ASP A 154 31.90 -1.96 45.71
N PRO A 155 33.03 -2.44 45.16
CA PRO A 155 33.00 -3.44 44.10
C PRO A 155 32.47 -4.80 44.58
N TYR A 156 32.61 -5.15 45.87
CA TYR A 156 32.11 -6.42 46.41
C TYR A 156 30.59 -6.54 46.35
N ARG A 157 29.88 -5.42 46.26
CA ARG A 157 28.43 -5.40 46.04
C ARG A 157 28.01 -6.05 44.72
N LEU A 158 28.88 -6.15 43.72
CA LEU A 158 28.59 -6.91 42.49
C LEU A 158 28.46 -8.41 42.76
N LEU A 159 29.25 -8.97 43.70
CA LEU A 159 29.10 -10.37 44.14
C LEU A 159 27.80 -10.57 44.92
N LEU A 160 27.44 -9.61 45.78
CA LEU A 160 26.15 -9.63 46.47
C LEU A 160 24.99 -9.57 45.46
N GLY A 161 25.06 -8.68 44.47
CA GLY A 161 24.09 -8.58 43.39
C GLY A 161 23.90 -9.89 42.62
N ASP A 162 24.99 -10.57 42.26
CA ASP A 162 24.94 -11.88 41.63
C ASP A 162 24.30 -12.94 42.55
N PHE A 163 24.70 -12.98 43.83
CA PHE A 163 24.10 -13.87 44.83
C PHE A 163 22.59 -13.65 44.98
N TYR A 164 22.14 -12.41 45.14
CA TYR A 164 20.72 -12.08 45.25
C TYR A 164 19.97 -12.39 43.96
N SER A 165 20.58 -12.18 42.78
CA SER A 165 19.98 -12.56 41.50
C SER A 165 19.76 -14.08 41.38
N ARG A 166 20.74 -14.90 41.80
CA ARG A 166 20.60 -16.36 41.85
C ARG A 166 19.49 -16.80 42.79
N THR A 167 19.46 -16.20 43.99
CA THR A 167 18.44 -16.49 45.00
C THR A 167 17.04 -16.17 44.47
N THR A 168 16.87 -15.01 43.82
CA THR A 168 15.60 -14.63 43.17
C THR A 168 15.20 -15.61 42.06
N LEU A 169 16.14 -16.02 41.20
CA LEU A 169 15.87 -17.00 40.14
C LEU A 169 15.42 -18.36 40.71
N GLU A 170 16.04 -18.81 41.80
CA GLU A 170 15.65 -20.06 42.45
C GLU A 170 14.28 -19.95 43.12
N MET A 171 13.97 -18.81 43.75
CA MET A 171 12.62 -18.54 44.25
C MET A 171 11.58 -18.54 43.14
N ILE A 172 11.85 -17.94 41.98
CA ILE A 172 10.95 -17.96 40.82
C ILE A 172 10.69 -19.40 40.37
N ARG A 173 11.73 -20.25 40.29
CA ARG A 173 11.58 -21.67 39.95
C ARG A 173 10.70 -22.39 40.96
N LEU A 174 10.94 -22.20 42.26
CA LEU A 174 10.15 -22.79 43.33
C LEU A 174 8.67 -22.36 43.24
N ILE A 175 8.40 -21.08 43.00
CA ILE A 175 7.05 -20.54 42.84
C ILE A 175 6.36 -21.21 41.63
N GLN A 176 7.07 -21.37 40.51
CA GLN A 176 6.52 -21.98 39.29
C GLN A 176 6.32 -23.50 39.40
N SER A 177 7.10 -24.19 40.23
CA SER A 177 6.98 -25.65 40.44
C SER A 177 5.97 -26.05 41.51
N THR A 178 5.47 -25.11 42.32
CA THR A 178 4.54 -25.40 43.42
C THR A 178 3.09 -25.45 42.90
N PRO A 179 2.34 -26.56 43.06
CA PRO A 179 0.95 -26.64 42.63
C PRO A 179 0.07 -25.63 43.39
N THR A 180 -0.60 -24.73 42.68
CA THR A 180 -1.54 -23.79 43.29
C THR A 180 -2.84 -24.50 43.67
N THR A 181 -3.09 -24.67 44.97
CA THR A 181 -4.44 -24.92 45.49
C THR A 181 -5.27 -23.65 45.26
N THR A 182 -6.49 -23.82 44.75
CA THR A 182 -7.45 -22.76 44.40
C THR A 182 -7.83 -21.89 45.61
N GLY A 183 -7.00 -20.90 45.93
CA GLY A 183 -7.28 -19.85 46.90
C GLY A 183 -7.96 -18.66 46.23
N LYS A 184 -9.12 -18.24 46.77
CA LYS A 184 -9.90 -17.08 46.30
C LYS A 184 -9.00 -15.85 46.09
N SER A 185 -9.10 -15.27 44.89
CA SER A 185 -8.44 -14.01 44.50
C SER A 185 -8.73 -12.89 45.52
N PHE A 186 -7.68 -12.17 45.92
CA PHE A 186 -7.72 -11.07 46.90
C PHE A 186 -7.88 -9.67 46.25
N VAL A 187 -8.42 -9.60 45.03
CA VAL A 187 -8.70 -8.33 44.35
C VAL A 187 -10.21 -8.16 44.21
N PRO A 188 -10.85 -7.12 44.80
CA PRO A 188 -12.24 -6.80 44.50
C PRO A 188 -12.36 -6.46 43.02
N ALA A 189 -13.28 -7.10 42.32
CA ALA A 189 -13.54 -6.83 40.91
C ALA A 189 -13.92 -5.35 40.69
N PRO A 190 -13.28 -4.61 39.76
CA PRO A 190 -13.80 -3.33 39.31
C PRO A 190 -15.12 -3.59 38.57
N SER A 191 -16.20 -3.02 39.09
CA SER A 191 -17.53 -3.11 38.53
C SER A 191 -17.65 -2.28 37.24
N SER A 192 -17.17 -2.78 36.10
CA SER A 192 -17.62 -2.39 34.75
C SER A 192 -16.80 -3.06 33.63
N PHE A 193 -17.00 -4.35 33.36
CA PHE A 193 -16.68 -4.93 32.04
C PHE A 193 -17.63 -6.11 31.77
N PRO A 194 -18.58 -5.99 30.82
CA PRO A 194 -19.38 -7.12 30.37
C PRO A 194 -18.66 -7.82 29.21
N LEU A 195 -18.03 -8.97 29.46
CA LEU A 195 -17.65 -9.91 28.41
C LEU A 195 -18.02 -11.32 28.86
N THR A 196 -19.09 -11.85 28.28
CA THR A 196 -19.43 -13.28 28.29
C THR A 196 -18.55 -14.00 27.26
N PRO A 197 -17.96 -15.18 27.57
CA PRO A 197 -17.14 -15.91 26.62
C PRO A 197 -17.96 -16.94 25.82
N GLU A 198 -17.82 -16.95 24.50
CA GLU A 198 -17.83 -18.19 23.72
C GLU A 198 -16.39 -18.72 23.73
N GLU A 199 -16.23 -20.02 24.03
CA GLU A 199 -14.95 -20.72 24.05
C GLU A 199 -14.28 -20.65 22.66
N THR A 200 -13.13 -19.97 22.57
CA THR A 200 -12.22 -20.07 21.43
C THR A 200 -10.97 -20.83 21.84
N ASP A 201 -10.70 -21.94 21.14
CA ASP A 201 -9.46 -22.70 21.19
C ASP A 201 -8.30 -21.84 20.67
N VAL A 202 -7.62 -21.13 21.58
CA VAL A 202 -6.32 -20.51 21.29
C VAL A 202 -5.25 -21.50 21.69
N THR A 203 -4.59 -22.14 20.72
CA THR A 203 -3.38 -22.93 20.96
C THR A 203 -2.25 -21.96 21.33
N PRO A 204 -1.74 -21.98 22.59
CA PRO A 204 -0.59 -21.18 22.95
C PRO A 204 0.61 -21.63 22.11
N LEU A 205 1.45 -20.69 21.66
CA LEU A 205 2.83 -21.07 21.38
C LEU A 205 3.34 -21.81 22.63
N GLU A 206 3.78 -23.06 22.50
CA GLU A 206 4.35 -23.86 23.60
C GLU A 206 5.60 -23.17 24.16
N THR A 207 5.39 -22.10 24.91
CA THR A 207 6.27 -21.67 25.98
C THR A 207 5.84 -22.49 27.18
N PRO A 208 6.77 -23.18 27.86
CA PRO A 208 6.43 -23.97 29.04
C PRO A 208 5.61 -23.08 29.97
N THR A 209 4.40 -23.52 30.27
CA THR A 209 3.40 -22.86 31.12
C THR A 209 4.06 -21.98 32.18
N GLY A 210 3.98 -20.65 32.01
CA GLY A 210 4.41 -19.69 33.02
C GLY A 210 5.88 -19.23 33.00
N THR A 211 6.66 -19.47 31.94
CA THR A 211 8.07 -19.01 31.86
C THR A 211 8.20 -17.47 31.85
N ILE A 212 8.91 -16.90 32.83
CA ILE A 212 9.27 -15.48 32.90
C ILE A 212 10.73 -15.29 32.44
N PHE A 213 10.94 -14.39 31.49
CA PHE A 213 12.28 -13.92 31.09
C PHE A 213 12.75 -12.82 32.05
N THR A 214 14.04 -12.81 32.42
CA THR A 214 14.61 -11.76 33.27
C THR A 214 15.19 -10.62 32.44
N SER A 215 15.21 -9.43 33.02
CA SER A 215 15.76 -8.25 32.37
C SER A 215 16.25 -7.16 33.33
N HIS A 216 17.26 -6.41 32.89
CA HIS A 216 17.75 -5.21 33.56
C HIS A 216 18.46 -4.25 32.59
N GLU A 217 18.71 -3.03 33.05
CA GLU A 217 19.53 -2.06 32.34
C GLU A 217 21.00 -2.50 32.40
N ALA A 218 21.61 -2.74 31.24
CA ALA A 218 23.03 -3.08 31.11
C ALA A 218 23.89 -1.84 31.40
N LEU A 219 23.93 -1.42 32.67
CA LEU A 219 24.48 -0.13 33.09
C LEU A 219 25.95 -0.25 33.53
N HIS A 220 26.26 -1.26 34.34
CA HIS A 220 27.61 -1.47 34.89
C HIS A 220 28.40 -2.40 33.97
N LEU A 221 29.04 -1.82 32.95
CA LEU A 221 29.70 -2.60 31.89
C LEU A 221 30.76 -3.61 32.38
N PRO A 222 31.59 -3.33 33.41
CA PRO A 222 32.45 -4.37 33.98
C PRO A 222 31.69 -5.63 34.40
N TYR A 223 30.56 -5.48 35.09
CA TYR A 223 29.70 -6.61 35.47
C TYR A 223 29.12 -7.33 34.25
N GLU A 224 28.56 -6.58 33.29
CA GLU A 224 27.95 -7.19 32.10
C GLU A 224 28.96 -7.98 31.26
N SER A 225 30.17 -7.43 31.08
CA SER A 225 31.28 -8.12 30.41
C SER A 225 31.73 -9.36 31.16
N ALA A 226 31.80 -9.31 32.51
CA ALA A 226 32.10 -10.46 33.34
C ALA A 226 31.07 -11.57 33.20
N MET A 227 29.82 -11.22 32.91
CA MET A 227 28.70 -12.15 32.74
C MET A 227 28.47 -12.58 31.28
N THR A 228 29.36 -12.22 30.35
CA THR A 228 29.23 -12.59 28.94
C THR A 228 29.98 -13.87 28.60
N ARG A 229 29.33 -14.81 27.90
CA ARG A 229 29.91 -16.06 27.38
C ARG A 229 29.51 -16.24 25.92
N ASP A 230 30.46 -16.44 25.01
CA ASP A 230 30.20 -16.69 23.59
C ASP A 230 29.20 -15.72 22.95
N ARG A 231 29.34 -14.43 23.28
CA ARG A 231 28.46 -13.32 22.87
C ARG A 231 27.05 -13.31 23.49
N TYR A 232 26.75 -14.19 24.44
CA TYR A 232 25.54 -14.11 25.26
C TYR A 232 25.85 -13.39 26.56
N ASN A 233 25.17 -12.28 26.82
CA ASN A 233 25.14 -11.75 28.17
C ASN A 233 24.26 -12.68 29.03
N THR A 234 24.87 -13.43 29.91
CA THR A 234 24.20 -14.45 30.73
C THR A 234 23.70 -13.91 32.07
N SER A 235 23.76 -12.59 32.30
CA SER A 235 23.16 -11.95 33.47
C SER A 235 21.62 -11.90 33.37
N ALA A 236 21.06 -11.77 32.17
CA ALA A 236 19.62 -11.74 31.94
C ALA A 236 19.20 -12.23 30.53
N SER A 237 17.91 -12.52 30.35
CA SER A 237 17.37 -12.94 29.05
C SER A 237 17.22 -11.77 28.06
N PHE A 238 16.84 -10.60 28.55
CA PHE A 238 16.68 -9.35 27.80
C PHE A 238 17.41 -8.22 28.54
N ILE A 239 18.21 -7.41 27.85
CA ILE A 239 18.90 -6.27 28.48
C ILE A 239 18.59 -4.99 27.70
N TRP A 240 18.63 -3.84 28.35
CA TRP A 240 18.48 -2.56 27.65
C TRP A 240 19.56 -1.55 28.00
N ILE A 241 19.77 -0.58 27.11
CA ILE A 241 20.52 0.65 27.40
C ILE A 241 19.57 1.81 27.64
N GLY A 242 19.88 2.64 28.64
CA GLY A 242 19.05 3.74 29.08
C GLY A 242 19.22 5.01 28.23
N GLU A 243 18.34 5.97 28.44
CA GLU A 243 18.39 7.27 27.75
C GLU A 243 19.74 8.00 27.96
N ARG A 244 20.36 7.81 29.12
CA ARG A 244 21.63 8.47 29.49
C ARG A 244 22.87 7.71 29.03
N THR A 245 22.71 6.52 28.46
CA THR A 245 23.81 5.62 28.09
C THR A 245 23.75 5.16 26.63
N ARG A 246 22.94 5.82 25.78
CA ARG A 246 22.77 5.47 24.36
C ARG A 246 23.58 6.35 23.38
N GLN A 247 24.72 6.87 23.82
CA GLN A 247 25.62 7.63 22.96
C GLN A 247 26.15 6.72 21.85
N LEU A 248 26.04 7.16 20.58
CA LEU A 248 26.31 6.35 19.39
C LEU A 248 27.73 5.77 19.38
N ASP A 249 28.68 6.57 19.83
CA ASP A 249 30.11 6.32 19.95
C ASP A 249 30.52 5.85 21.36
N GLY A 250 29.55 5.62 22.24
CA GLY A 250 29.77 5.26 23.64
C GLY A 250 29.99 3.77 23.89
N GLY A 251 30.56 3.46 25.06
CA GLY A 251 30.90 2.10 25.50
C GLY A 251 29.68 1.18 25.59
N HIS A 252 28.53 1.68 26.03
CA HIS A 252 27.30 0.88 26.15
C HIS A 252 26.79 0.40 24.79
N VAL A 253 26.77 1.27 23.76
CA VAL A 253 26.38 0.90 22.40
C VAL A 253 27.39 -0.09 21.79
N GLU A 254 28.68 0.14 22.01
CA GLU A 254 29.74 -0.80 21.61
C GLU A 254 29.58 -2.17 22.27
N TYR A 255 29.21 -2.23 23.54
CA TYR A 255 28.99 -3.49 24.23
C TYR A 255 27.79 -4.24 23.61
N ILE A 256 26.63 -3.60 23.49
CA ILE A 256 25.42 -4.28 23.02
C ILE A 256 25.46 -4.66 21.54
N ARG A 257 26.26 -3.99 20.68
CA ARG A 257 26.29 -4.33 19.24
C ARG A 257 26.77 -5.75 18.98
N GLY A 258 27.60 -6.29 19.88
CA GLY A 258 28.19 -7.60 19.72
C GLY A 258 27.50 -8.73 20.48
N VAL A 259 26.62 -8.43 21.44
CA VAL A 259 25.87 -9.48 22.15
C VAL A 259 24.69 -9.99 21.32
N ARG A 260 24.30 -11.25 21.57
CA ARG A 260 23.20 -11.94 20.90
C ARG A 260 21.84 -11.73 21.57
N ASN A 261 21.77 -11.31 22.83
CA ASN A 261 20.51 -11.09 23.53
C ASN A 261 19.55 -10.19 22.70
N PRO A 262 18.23 -10.32 22.86
CA PRO A 262 17.33 -9.23 22.48
C PRO A 262 17.72 -7.98 23.27
N ILE A 263 17.75 -6.82 22.61
CA ILE A 263 18.28 -5.57 23.17
C ILE A 263 17.22 -4.48 23.18
N GLY A 264 17.01 -3.87 24.33
CA GLY A 264 16.20 -2.66 24.46
C GLY A 264 17.04 -1.38 24.29
N VAL A 265 16.47 -0.37 23.66
CA VAL A 265 17.03 0.98 23.63
C VAL A 265 15.94 1.96 24.07
N LYS A 266 16.18 2.69 25.17
CA LYS A 266 15.25 3.74 25.60
C LYS A 266 15.35 4.96 24.69
N ILE A 267 14.21 5.44 24.21
CA ILE A 267 14.11 6.59 23.32
C ILE A 267 13.22 7.67 23.95
N GLY A 268 13.84 8.78 24.33
CA GLY A 268 13.19 10.00 24.82
C GLY A 268 12.71 10.95 23.72
N PRO A 269 11.97 12.01 24.10
CA PRO A 269 11.32 12.92 23.17
C PRO A 269 12.27 13.85 22.39
N SER A 270 13.55 13.91 22.75
CA SER A 270 14.54 14.77 22.08
C SER A 270 15.31 14.05 20.96
N VAL A 271 15.02 12.78 20.69
CA VAL A 271 15.69 12.07 19.59
C VAL A 271 15.12 12.53 18.24
N ASP A 272 15.98 12.66 17.25
CA ASP A 272 15.58 12.78 15.85
C ASP A 272 15.70 11.44 15.12
N SER A 273 15.02 11.33 13.96
CA SER A 273 15.02 10.11 13.16
C SER A 273 16.41 9.68 12.70
N SER A 274 17.29 10.61 12.33
CA SER A 274 18.62 10.25 11.80
C SER A 274 19.51 9.63 12.88
N THR A 275 19.45 10.16 14.11
CA THR A 275 20.13 9.60 15.27
C THR A 275 19.62 8.20 15.61
N LEU A 276 18.29 7.99 15.56
CA LEU A 276 17.70 6.66 15.78
C LEU A 276 18.18 5.65 14.72
N ILE A 277 18.17 6.01 13.44
CA ILE A 277 18.63 5.11 12.36
C ILE A 277 20.12 4.82 12.47
N ALA A 278 20.96 5.81 12.79
CA ALA A 278 22.38 5.58 13.00
C ALA A 278 22.64 4.58 14.14
N LEU A 279 21.88 4.69 15.23
CA LEU A 279 21.95 3.76 16.35
C LEU A 279 21.52 2.34 15.97
N LEU A 280 20.39 2.21 15.26
CA LEU A 280 19.91 0.93 14.77
C LEU A 280 20.89 0.29 13.78
N ASN A 281 21.47 1.05 12.86
CA ASN A 281 22.49 0.55 11.92
C ASN A 281 23.77 0.10 12.64
N THR A 282 24.11 0.73 13.76
CA THR A 282 25.27 0.32 14.57
C THR A 282 25.03 -1.01 15.28
N ILE A 283 23.82 -1.25 15.78
CA ILE A 283 23.46 -2.49 16.48
C ILE A 283 23.14 -3.62 15.48
N CYS A 284 22.45 -3.29 14.38
CA CYS A 284 21.92 -4.16 13.34
C CYS A 284 22.30 -3.63 11.94
N HIS A 285 23.54 -3.86 11.52
CA HIS A 285 24.05 -3.36 10.23
C HIS A 285 23.34 -3.94 8.99
N GLU A 286 22.77 -5.15 9.11
CA GLU A 286 22.01 -5.81 8.04
C GLU A 286 20.56 -6.06 8.48
N PRO A 287 19.69 -5.04 8.40
CA PRO A 287 18.35 -5.09 9.00
C PRO A 287 17.41 -6.13 8.39
N LEU A 288 17.66 -6.54 7.15
CA LEU A 288 16.86 -7.52 6.42
C LEU A 288 17.22 -8.98 6.74
N LEU A 289 18.29 -9.24 7.49
CA LEU A 289 18.61 -10.59 7.94
C LEU A 289 17.57 -11.07 8.96
N SER A 290 17.11 -12.31 8.81
CA SER A 290 16.11 -12.91 9.70
C SER A 290 16.52 -12.90 11.17
N GLU A 291 17.82 -12.98 11.47
CA GLU A 291 18.36 -12.92 12.84
C GLU A 291 18.35 -11.53 13.48
N ASN A 292 18.14 -10.46 12.69
CA ASN A 292 18.02 -9.08 13.18
C ASN A 292 16.56 -8.65 13.39
N ILE A 293 15.57 -9.41 12.89
CA ILE A 293 14.15 -9.17 13.16
C ILE A 293 13.88 -9.34 14.65
N GLY A 294 13.30 -8.31 15.28
CA GLY A 294 13.03 -8.27 16.72
C GLY A 294 14.29 -8.28 17.60
N ARG A 295 15.50 -8.18 17.04
CA ARG A 295 16.74 -8.10 17.82
C ARG A 295 16.78 -6.84 18.66
N VAL A 296 16.27 -5.72 18.13
CA VAL A 296 16.16 -4.45 18.85
C VAL A 296 14.71 -4.19 19.25
N THR A 297 14.52 -3.78 20.50
CA THR A 297 13.28 -3.25 21.05
C THR A 297 13.46 -1.75 21.27
N ILE A 298 12.68 -0.94 20.55
CA ILE A 298 12.65 0.51 20.75
C ILE A 298 11.68 0.79 21.90
N ILE A 299 12.22 1.20 23.05
CA ILE A 299 11.46 1.49 24.26
C ILE A 299 11.16 2.99 24.31
N THR A 300 9.99 3.39 23.84
CA THR A 300 9.56 4.79 23.74
C THR A 300 9.11 5.33 25.09
N ARG A 301 9.70 6.43 25.54
CA ARG A 301 9.34 7.12 26.81
C ARG A 301 9.05 8.60 26.58
N LEU A 302 8.18 8.87 25.62
CA LEU A 302 8.02 10.19 25.01
C LEU A 302 7.25 11.19 25.88
N GLY A 303 6.35 10.70 26.75
CA GLY A 303 5.40 11.54 27.47
C GLY A 303 4.08 11.66 26.70
N ALA A 304 2.96 11.76 27.40
CA ALA A 304 1.61 11.78 26.80
C ALA A 304 1.40 12.97 25.86
N ASP A 305 2.03 14.09 26.17
CA ASP A 305 2.02 15.34 25.42
C ASP A 305 2.79 15.28 24.09
N LYS A 306 3.76 14.37 23.98
CA LYS A 306 4.71 14.32 22.83
C LYS A 306 4.62 13.08 21.98
N VAL A 307 3.98 12.00 22.45
CA VAL A 307 3.94 10.73 21.72
C VAL A 307 3.30 10.86 20.33
N THR A 308 2.24 11.64 20.19
CA THR A 308 1.51 11.82 18.91
C THR A 308 2.30 12.63 17.87
N THR A 309 3.26 13.45 18.30
CA THR A 309 4.06 14.31 17.41
C THR A 309 5.43 13.71 17.11
N VAL A 310 6.07 13.09 18.11
CA VAL A 310 7.44 12.56 18.00
C VAL A 310 7.46 11.13 17.44
N LEU A 311 6.52 10.27 17.81
CA LEU A 311 6.56 8.86 17.42
C LEU A 311 6.36 8.62 15.90
N PRO A 312 5.41 9.28 15.20
CA PRO A 312 5.18 9.01 13.78
C PRO A 312 6.40 9.16 12.86
N PRO A 313 7.18 10.27 12.91
CA PRO A 313 8.37 10.41 12.06
C PRO A 313 9.48 9.41 12.40
N LEU A 314 9.54 8.91 13.65
CA LEU A 314 10.48 7.86 14.04
C LEU A 314 10.09 6.52 13.44
N ILE A 315 8.82 6.11 13.58
CA ILE A 315 8.31 4.85 12.99
C ILE A 315 8.57 4.83 11.48
N LYS A 316 8.19 5.90 10.78
CA LYS A 316 8.38 6.00 9.34
C LYS A 316 9.83 5.86 8.92
N ALA A 317 10.75 6.54 9.60
CA ALA A 317 12.17 6.45 9.28
C ALA A 317 12.74 5.04 9.51
N VAL A 318 12.29 4.35 10.57
CA VAL A 318 12.70 2.97 10.88
C VAL A 318 12.22 1.99 9.81
N GLN A 319 10.96 2.15 9.37
CA GLN A 319 10.39 1.37 8.27
C GLN A 319 11.14 1.62 6.94
N GLU A 320 11.39 2.88 6.59
CA GLU A 320 12.12 3.26 5.38
C GLU A 320 13.57 2.73 5.38
N ALA A 321 14.19 2.61 6.55
CA ALA A 321 15.51 2.02 6.73
C ALA A 321 15.50 0.47 6.73
N GLY A 322 14.33 -0.16 6.66
CA GLY A 322 14.17 -1.62 6.56
C GLY A 322 14.33 -2.38 7.88
N HIS A 323 14.37 -1.69 9.03
CA HIS A 323 14.48 -2.32 10.35
C HIS A 323 13.12 -2.84 10.83
N THR A 324 13.09 -4.03 11.43
CA THR A 324 11.89 -4.62 12.05
C THR A 324 12.09 -4.79 13.56
N PRO A 325 12.08 -3.69 14.36
CA PRO A 325 12.23 -3.78 15.80
C PRO A 325 10.91 -4.13 16.50
N VAL A 326 10.98 -4.49 17.78
CA VAL A 326 9.81 -4.46 18.67
C VAL A 326 9.57 -3.02 19.12
N TRP A 327 8.35 -2.51 18.98
CA TRP A 327 7.97 -1.22 19.55
C TRP A 327 7.36 -1.43 20.94
N MET A 328 8.02 -0.89 21.98
CA MET A 328 7.60 -1.03 23.37
C MET A 328 7.34 0.33 23.99
N CYS A 329 6.19 0.51 24.64
CA CYS A 329 5.83 1.75 25.34
C CYS A 329 6.32 1.70 26.80
N ASP A 330 7.13 2.68 27.20
CA ASP A 330 7.44 3.00 28.60
C ASP A 330 6.67 4.28 28.99
N PRO A 331 5.42 4.13 29.46
CA PRO A 331 4.56 5.28 29.78
C PRO A 331 4.93 5.92 31.13
N CYS A 332 5.94 5.40 31.83
CA CYS A 332 6.30 5.82 33.17
C CYS A 332 7.34 6.95 33.17
N HIS A 333 8.47 6.73 32.49
CA HIS A 333 9.62 7.63 32.61
C HIS A 333 9.45 8.95 31.85
N GLY A 334 8.54 9.03 30.87
CA GLY A 334 8.19 10.27 30.18
C GLY A 334 7.25 11.18 30.98
N ASN A 335 6.51 10.63 31.94
CA ASN A 335 5.42 11.28 32.66
C ASN A 335 5.71 11.49 34.16
N THR A 336 6.99 11.61 34.55
CA THR A 336 7.37 11.81 35.96
C THR A 336 7.37 13.30 36.29
N GLN A 337 6.63 13.68 37.34
CA GLN A 337 6.61 15.03 37.89
C GLN A 337 7.28 15.05 39.26
N THR A 338 7.82 16.20 39.67
CA THR A 338 8.39 16.39 41.01
C THR A 338 7.47 17.33 41.77
N THR A 339 6.99 16.91 42.95
CA THR A 339 6.14 17.74 43.80
C THR A 339 6.95 18.88 44.43
N GLU A 340 6.26 19.86 45.00
CA GLU A 340 6.91 20.95 45.76
C GLU A 340 7.80 20.42 46.89
N ALA A 341 7.42 19.28 47.50
CA ALA A 341 8.20 18.59 48.52
C ALA A 341 9.38 17.76 47.96
N GLY A 342 9.69 17.86 46.66
CA GLY A 342 10.79 17.13 46.02
C GLY A 342 10.52 15.65 45.71
N LEU A 343 9.31 15.14 45.99
CA LEU A 343 8.93 13.75 45.74
C LEU A 343 8.61 13.54 44.25
N LYS A 344 9.15 12.47 43.66
CA LYS A 344 8.84 12.09 42.27
C LYS A 344 7.57 11.26 42.23
N THR A 345 6.56 11.75 41.50
CA THR A 345 5.23 11.11 41.38
C THR A 345 4.79 10.97 39.93
N ARG A 346 3.76 10.14 39.71
CA ARG A 346 3.10 9.85 38.42
C ARG A 346 1.61 9.65 38.67
N HIS A 347 0.74 10.16 37.79
CA HIS A 347 -0.71 10.01 37.92
C HIS A 347 -1.22 8.76 37.16
N PRO A 348 -1.88 7.78 37.83
CA PRO A 348 -2.07 6.43 37.26
C PRO A 348 -3.42 6.11 36.59
N ALA A 349 -4.52 6.87 36.77
CA ALA A 349 -5.86 6.35 36.39
C ALA A 349 -6.76 7.25 35.51
N GLU A 350 -6.46 8.54 35.32
CA GLU A 350 -7.23 9.43 34.39
C GLU A 350 -6.33 10.39 33.57
N THR A 351 -5.01 10.24 33.61
CA THR A 351 -4.02 11.15 32.99
C THR A 351 -2.75 10.42 32.58
N ASP A 352 -2.01 11.05 31.67
CA ASP A 352 -0.65 10.82 31.14
C ASP A 352 -0.14 9.38 30.90
N VAL A 353 -0.11 8.49 31.90
CA VAL A 353 0.41 7.13 31.73
C VAL A 353 -0.48 6.30 30.81
N VAL A 354 -1.80 6.28 31.08
CA VAL A 354 -2.78 5.57 30.25
C VAL A 354 -2.93 6.24 28.89
N ASN A 355 -2.96 7.57 28.86
CA ASN A 355 -3.06 8.34 27.62
C ASN A 355 -1.85 8.13 26.72
N ASN A 356 -0.63 8.07 27.27
CA ASN A 356 0.57 7.78 26.46
C ASN A 356 0.49 6.40 25.80
N MET A 357 0.03 5.37 26.52
CA MET A 357 -0.20 4.03 25.95
C MET A 357 -1.28 4.07 24.86
N ALA A 358 -2.43 4.67 25.14
CA ALA A 358 -3.55 4.76 24.20
C ALA A 358 -3.16 5.51 22.91
N GLU A 359 -2.49 6.65 23.04
CA GLU A 359 -2.03 7.45 21.91
C GLU A 359 -0.96 6.72 21.09
N GLN A 360 -0.04 6.00 21.74
CA GLN A 360 0.93 5.16 21.02
C GLN A 360 0.22 4.06 20.21
N VAL A 361 -0.80 3.40 20.77
CA VAL A 361 -1.61 2.41 20.03
C VAL A 361 -2.31 3.06 18.83
N VAL A 362 -2.88 4.24 19.00
CA VAL A 362 -3.53 5.00 17.91
C VAL A 362 -2.54 5.41 16.81
N VAL A 363 -1.34 5.85 17.18
CA VAL A 363 -0.28 6.21 16.22
C VAL A 363 0.17 4.97 15.44
N CYS A 364 0.46 3.87 16.15
CA CYS A 364 0.87 2.61 15.52
C CYS A 364 -0.24 2.08 14.61
N SER A 365 -1.52 2.14 15.01
CA SER A 365 -2.64 1.68 14.19
C SER A 365 -2.78 2.50 12.89
N LYS A 366 -2.73 3.84 12.97
CA LYS A 366 -2.79 4.74 11.80
C LYS A 366 -1.63 4.56 10.82
N LEU A 367 -0.44 4.26 11.30
CA LEU A 367 0.74 4.07 10.44
C LEU A 367 0.76 2.67 9.83
N SER A 368 0.29 1.68 10.58
CA SER A 368 0.18 0.32 10.10
C SER A 368 -0.94 0.08 9.06
N THR A 369 -1.96 0.93 9.02
CA THR A 369 -2.96 0.96 7.94
C THR A 369 -2.41 1.43 6.59
N ASN A 370 -1.19 2.00 6.56
CA ASN A 370 -0.60 2.50 5.31
C ASN A 370 0.30 1.50 4.57
N GLU A 371 0.67 0.37 5.18
CA GLU A 371 1.51 -0.63 4.50
C GLU A 371 0.86 -2.02 4.35
N ASP A 372 0.00 -2.50 5.25
CA ASP A 372 -0.32 -3.94 5.27
C ASP A 372 -1.78 -4.31 5.59
N GLU A 373 -2.80 -3.65 5.03
CA GLU A 373 -4.17 -4.18 5.12
C GLU A 373 -4.34 -5.52 4.39
N ALA A 374 -3.51 -5.78 3.38
CA ALA A 374 -3.47 -7.08 2.72
C ALA A 374 -2.59 -8.09 3.47
N MET A 375 -1.41 -7.69 3.97
CA MET A 375 -0.48 -8.60 4.67
C MET A 375 -1.00 -9.03 6.05
N ARG A 376 -1.69 -8.14 6.78
CA ARG A 376 -2.33 -8.49 8.07
C ARG A 376 -3.37 -9.58 7.95
N ALA A 377 -4.14 -9.62 6.86
CA ALA A 377 -5.09 -10.69 6.62
C ALA A 377 -4.42 -12.04 6.32
N PHE A 378 -3.11 -12.05 5.99
CA PHE A 378 -2.32 -13.26 5.76
C PHE A 378 -1.49 -13.68 6.99
N ASP A 379 -1.16 -12.76 7.90
CA ASP A 379 -0.35 -13.02 9.10
C ASP A 379 -1.17 -13.35 10.35
N ASP A 380 -2.50 -13.21 10.31
CA ASP A 380 -3.45 -13.44 11.41
C ASP A 380 -3.60 -14.91 11.87
N GLY A 381 -2.63 -15.79 11.60
CA GLY A 381 -2.53 -17.12 12.20
C GLY A 381 -3.66 -18.10 11.86
N ARG A 382 -4.70 -17.67 11.14
CA ARG A 382 -5.43 -18.56 10.25
C ARG A 382 -4.44 -18.92 9.17
N ASP A 383 -3.76 -20.05 9.36
CA ASP A 383 -3.58 -20.98 8.25
C ASP A 383 -4.94 -21.01 7.55
N LEU A 384 -5.12 -20.15 6.55
CA LEU A 384 -5.99 -20.43 5.43
C LEU A 384 -5.27 -21.57 4.73
N ASP A 385 -5.34 -22.73 5.39
CA ASP A 385 -5.45 -24.06 4.83
C ASP A 385 -5.90 -23.83 3.40
N VAL A 386 -4.98 -24.10 2.48
CA VAL A 386 -5.05 -23.74 1.06
C VAL A 386 -6.30 -24.41 0.48
N ARG A 387 -7.46 -23.83 0.78
CA ARG A 387 -8.73 -24.20 0.21
C ARG A 387 -8.81 -23.31 -1.01
N ASP A 388 -8.46 -23.93 -2.13
CA ASP A 388 -8.91 -23.44 -3.42
C ASP A 388 -10.38 -23.05 -3.26
N ILE A 389 -10.70 -21.79 -3.55
CA ILE A 389 -12.07 -21.32 -3.54
C ILE A 389 -12.81 -22.22 -4.52
N ASP A 390 -13.78 -22.98 -4.03
CA ASP A 390 -14.54 -23.88 -4.90
C ASP A 390 -15.22 -23.07 -6.01
N ASP A 391 -15.37 -23.70 -7.18
CA ASP A 391 -15.88 -23.02 -8.37
C ASP A 391 -17.27 -22.39 -8.14
N ALA A 392 -18.10 -22.98 -7.28
CA ALA A 392 -19.43 -22.47 -6.99
C ALA A 392 -19.37 -21.18 -6.14
N THR A 393 -18.51 -21.13 -5.13
CA THR A 393 -18.24 -19.93 -4.33
C THR A 393 -17.60 -18.84 -5.17
N ASN A 394 -16.62 -19.17 -6.01
CA ASN A 394 -15.99 -18.24 -6.94
C ASN A 394 -17.02 -17.62 -7.90
N ALA A 395 -17.89 -18.45 -8.49
CA ALA A 395 -18.96 -18.00 -9.39
C ALA A 395 -20.02 -17.16 -8.67
N ARG A 396 -20.37 -17.48 -7.42
CA ARG A 396 -21.29 -16.69 -6.59
C ARG A 396 -20.72 -15.30 -6.33
N LEU A 397 -19.47 -15.22 -5.86
CA LEU A 397 -18.79 -13.95 -5.59
C LEU A 397 -18.68 -13.09 -6.85
N LEU A 398 -18.28 -13.70 -7.97
CA LEU A 398 -18.18 -13.01 -9.26
C LEU A 398 -19.53 -12.40 -9.68
N LYS A 399 -20.64 -13.13 -9.53
CA LYS A 399 -21.99 -12.60 -9.82
C LYS A 399 -22.35 -11.40 -8.96
N VAL A 400 -22.00 -11.42 -7.67
CA VAL A 400 -22.25 -10.29 -6.76
C VAL A 400 -21.42 -9.09 -7.17
N ILE A 401 -20.13 -9.28 -7.47
CA ILE A 401 -19.23 -8.21 -7.93
C ILE A 401 -19.75 -7.62 -9.26
N ASP A 402 -20.04 -8.47 -10.25
CA ASP A 402 -20.56 -8.05 -11.55
C ASP A 402 -21.89 -7.28 -11.40
N LYS A 403 -22.82 -7.74 -10.56
CA LYS A 403 -24.12 -7.07 -10.38
C LYS A 403 -23.99 -5.65 -9.79
N ASN A 404 -22.94 -5.39 -9.01
CA ASN A 404 -22.78 -4.13 -8.28
C ASN A 404 -21.82 -3.16 -8.97
N LEU A 405 -20.68 -3.63 -9.50
CA LEU A 405 -19.67 -2.76 -10.10
C LEU A 405 -19.90 -2.56 -11.60
N LEU A 406 -20.13 -3.65 -12.34
CA LEU A 406 -20.09 -3.61 -13.80
C LEU A 406 -21.15 -2.66 -14.42
N PRO A 407 -22.42 -2.62 -13.97
CA PRO A 407 -23.41 -1.68 -14.50
C PRO A 407 -22.99 -0.21 -14.39
N LEU A 408 -22.36 0.19 -13.29
CA LEU A 408 -21.90 1.57 -13.09
C LEU A 408 -20.70 1.89 -13.98
N LEU A 409 -19.76 0.96 -14.11
CA LEU A 409 -18.63 1.12 -15.04
C LEU A 409 -19.13 1.24 -16.49
N CYS A 410 -20.06 0.36 -16.89
CA CYS A 410 -20.72 0.40 -18.19
C CYS A 410 -21.43 1.75 -18.43
N LEU A 411 -22.19 2.25 -17.46
CA LEU A 411 -22.93 3.50 -17.59
C LEU A 411 -21.99 4.70 -17.73
N ILE A 412 -20.98 4.82 -16.88
CA ILE A 412 -20.03 5.94 -16.90
C ILE A 412 -19.19 5.91 -18.18
N TYR A 413 -18.72 4.73 -18.60
CA TYR A 413 -17.94 4.63 -19.83
C TYR A 413 -18.81 4.88 -21.07
N GLY A 414 -20.09 4.50 -21.03
CA GLY A 414 -21.06 4.94 -22.02
C GLY A 414 -21.17 6.47 -22.08
N LEU A 415 -21.37 7.13 -20.94
CA LEU A 415 -21.42 8.60 -20.87
C LEU A 415 -20.14 9.26 -21.38
N ASN A 416 -18.99 8.65 -21.09
CA ASN A 416 -17.68 9.12 -21.52
C ASN A 416 -17.59 9.17 -23.05
N PHE A 417 -18.21 8.20 -23.72
CA PHE A 417 -18.27 8.17 -25.17
C PHE A 417 -19.36 9.07 -25.74
N VAL A 418 -20.54 9.14 -25.11
CA VAL A 418 -21.62 10.07 -25.51
C VAL A 418 -21.09 11.50 -25.56
N ASP A 419 -20.33 11.93 -24.56
CA ASP A 419 -19.77 13.27 -24.53
C ASP A 419 -18.89 13.55 -25.77
N LYS A 420 -17.95 12.63 -26.08
CA LYS A 420 -17.12 12.75 -27.29
C LYS A 420 -17.95 12.86 -28.57
N THR A 421 -19.01 12.06 -28.71
CA THR A 421 -19.87 12.08 -29.90
C THR A 421 -20.85 13.26 -29.92
N THR A 422 -21.12 13.89 -28.78
CA THR A 422 -22.06 15.01 -28.65
C THR A 422 -21.66 16.18 -29.56
N LEU A 423 -20.36 16.41 -29.79
CA LEU A 423 -19.89 17.43 -30.75
C LEU A 423 -20.41 17.19 -32.17
N SER A 424 -20.34 15.93 -32.61
CA SER A 424 -20.73 15.52 -33.96
C SER A 424 -22.25 15.67 -34.14
N TYR A 425 -23.05 15.25 -33.15
CA TYR A 425 -24.50 15.49 -33.15
C TYR A 425 -24.82 16.99 -33.19
N ALA A 426 -24.17 17.78 -32.32
CA ALA A 426 -24.37 19.23 -32.23
C ALA A 426 -24.02 19.94 -33.56
N SER A 427 -23.05 19.41 -34.32
CA SER A 427 -22.64 19.98 -35.61
C SER A 427 -23.75 20.03 -36.66
N VAL A 428 -24.67 19.06 -36.64
CA VAL A 428 -25.85 19.02 -37.53
C VAL A 428 -27.10 19.65 -36.88
N MET A 429 -26.99 20.14 -35.64
CA MET A 429 -28.02 20.83 -34.86
C MET A 429 -27.77 22.35 -34.76
N GLY A 430 -26.88 22.90 -35.59
CA GLY A 430 -26.67 24.35 -35.72
C GLY A 430 -25.51 24.94 -34.90
N LEU A 431 -24.70 24.11 -34.20
CA LEU A 431 -23.59 24.58 -33.36
C LEU A 431 -22.62 25.52 -34.09
N GLN A 432 -22.18 25.14 -35.30
CA GLN A 432 -21.17 25.90 -36.04
C GLN A 432 -21.68 27.28 -36.43
N THR A 433 -22.96 27.38 -36.80
CA THR A 433 -23.63 28.63 -37.16
C THR A 433 -23.85 29.50 -35.93
N ASP A 434 -24.32 28.93 -34.82
CA ASP A 434 -24.62 29.66 -33.57
C ASP A 434 -23.37 30.26 -32.93
N LEU A 435 -22.22 29.55 -33.00
CA LEU A 435 -20.93 30.02 -32.47
C LEU A 435 -20.09 30.81 -33.49
N ASN A 436 -20.59 30.97 -34.73
CA ASN A 436 -19.89 31.62 -35.84
C ASN A 436 -18.46 31.07 -36.06
N LEU A 437 -18.33 29.74 -36.09
CA LEU A 437 -17.04 29.07 -36.24
C LEU A 437 -16.47 29.25 -37.67
N LYS A 438 -15.18 29.54 -37.78
CA LYS A 438 -14.49 29.83 -39.05
C LYS A 438 -13.34 28.85 -39.31
N GLY A 439 -13.11 28.54 -40.58
CA GLY A 439 -11.98 27.71 -41.01
C GLY A 439 -11.91 26.39 -40.24
N SER A 440 -10.75 26.08 -39.66
CA SER A 440 -10.50 24.83 -38.90
C SER A 440 -10.98 24.86 -37.45
N GLU A 441 -11.69 25.89 -36.99
CA GLU A 441 -12.12 26.01 -35.58
C GLU A 441 -12.95 24.80 -35.10
N TYR A 442 -13.85 24.26 -35.93
CA TYR A 442 -14.60 23.04 -35.57
C TYR A 442 -13.68 21.82 -35.37
N GLN A 443 -12.65 21.65 -36.22
CA GLN A 443 -11.66 20.58 -36.07
C GLN A 443 -10.88 20.76 -34.76
N TRP A 444 -10.50 22.00 -34.43
CA TRP A 444 -9.81 22.32 -33.18
C TRP A 444 -10.67 22.08 -31.95
N LEU A 445 -11.99 22.29 -31.98
CA LEU A 445 -12.87 21.90 -30.87
C LEU A 445 -12.82 20.38 -30.58
N GLY A 446 -12.65 19.56 -31.62
CA GLY A 446 -12.36 18.13 -31.48
C GLY A 446 -11.00 17.88 -30.82
N SER A 447 -9.94 18.54 -31.31
CA SER A 447 -8.56 18.30 -30.86
C SER A 447 -8.23 18.87 -29.47
N ILE A 448 -8.74 20.04 -29.09
CA ILE A 448 -8.37 20.77 -27.85
C ILE A 448 -8.64 19.96 -26.58
N PHE A 449 -9.70 19.15 -26.60
CA PHE A 449 -10.02 18.21 -25.53
C PHE A 449 -8.81 17.33 -25.15
N TYR A 450 -8.12 16.80 -26.15
CA TYR A 450 -7.00 15.87 -25.93
C TYR A 450 -5.73 16.55 -25.40
N PHE A 451 -5.57 17.86 -25.58
CA PHE A 451 -4.47 18.60 -24.94
C PHE A 451 -4.64 18.68 -23.42
N GLY A 452 -5.87 18.94 -22.96
CA GLY A 452 -6.20 18.90 -21.54
C GLY A 452 -5.98 17.50 -20.95
N TYR A 453 -6.38 16.47 -21.71
CA TYR A 453 -6.17 15.07 -21.34
C TYR A 453 -4.67 14.75 -21.18
N ILE A 454 -3.83 15.04 -22.18
CA ILE A 454 -2.37 14.77 -22.12
C ILE A 454 -1.72 15.45 -20.92
N LEU A 455 -2.08 16.71 -20.65
CA LEU A 455 -1.49 17.51 -19.58
C LEU A 455 -1.57 16.80 -18.23
N VAL A 456 -2.69 16.13 -17.97
CA VAL A 456 -2.97 15.53 -16.66
C VAL A 456 -2.93 14.01 -16.65
N GLU A 457 -2.78 13.33 -17.79
CA GLU A 457 -2.81 11.86 -17.86
C GLU A 457 -1.84 11.20 -16.88
N TYR A 458 -0.57 11.60 -16.90
CA TYR A 458 0.44 11.05 -16.00
C TYR A 458 0.27 11.55 -14.55
N PRO A 459 0.12 12.86 -14.28
CA PRO A 459 -0.17 13.35 -12.93
C PRO A 459 -1.39 12.67 -12.29
N SER A 460 -2.50 12.55 -13.01
CA SER A 460 -3.71 11.89 -12.53
C SER A 460 -3.50 10.41 -12.28
N SER A 461 -2.84 9.68 -13.21
CA SER A 461 -2.49 8.28 -13.02
C SER A 461 -1.63 8.04 -11.76
N TYR A 462 -0.74 8.99 -11.46
CA TYR A 462 0.06 9.00 -10.23
C TYR A 462 -0.78 9.31 -8.98
N LEU A 463 -1.66 10.32 -9.05
CA LEU A 463 -2.54 10.70 -7.94
C LEU A 463 -3.52 9.59 -7.57
N MET A 464 -4.01 8.81 -8.54
CA MET A 464 -4.89 7.66 -8.30
C MET A 464 -4.24 6.53 -7.50
N GLN A 465 -2.91 6.46 -7.45
CA GLN A 465 -2.21 5.51 -6.58
C GLN A 465 -2.14 5.98 -5.14
N ARG A 466 -2.31 7.29 -4.90
CA ARG A 466 -2.18 7.92 -3.58
C ARG A 466 -3.53 8.23 -2.94
N PHE A 467 -4.51 8.61 -3.74
CA PHE A 467 -5.86 8.89 -3.29
C PHE A 467 -6.75 7.66 -3.40
N PRO A 468 -7.83 7.57 -2.60
CA PRO A 468 -8.83 6.52 -2.75
C PRO A 468 -9.42 6.54 -4.17
N LEU A 469 -9.26 5.43 -4.89
CA LEU A 469 -9.50 5.35 -6.34
C LEU A 469 -10.93 5.77 -6.69
N ALA A 470 -11.94 5.26 -5.97
CA ALA A 470 -13.33 5.53 -6.28
C ALA A 470 -13.66 7.01 -6.04
N LYS A 471 -13.24 7.59 -4.91
CA LYS A 471 -13.49 9.00 -4.58
C LYS A 471 -12.81 9.97 -5.54
N TYR A 472 -11.55 9.72 -5.90
CA TYR A 472 -10.84 10.55 -6.87
C TYR A 472 -11.51 10.47 -8.26
N SER A 473 -11.93 9.27 -8.66
CA SER A 473 -12.64 9.07 -9.93
C SER A 473 -14.01 9.78 -9.92
N SER A 474 -14.79 9.67 -8.84
CA SER A 474 -16.06 10.40 -8.67
C SER A 474 -15.91 11.90 -8.78
N PHE A 475 -14.92 12.47 -8.09
CA PHE A 475 -14.66 13.90 -8.12
C PHE A 475 -14.43 14.40 -9.56
N ASN A 476 -13.61 13.68 -10.31
CA ASN A 476 -13.35 13.97 -11.71
C ASN A 476 -14.60 13.78 -12.58
N ILE A 477 -15.40 12.73 -12.36
CA ILE A 477 -16.65 12.51 -13.11
C ILE A 477 -17.66 13.65 -12.88
N ILE A 478 -17.78 14.14 -11.65
CA ILE A 478 -18.68 15.24 -11.32
C ILE A 478 -18.20 16.54 -12.00
N LEU A 479 -16.92 16.86 -11.92
CA LEU A 479 -16.36 18.07 -12.57
C LEU A 479 -16.41 17.99 -14.09
N TRP A 480 -16.25 16.79 -14.65
CA TRP A 480 -16.50 16.51 -16.06
C TRP A 480 -17.94 16.84 -16.44
N GLY A 481 -18.95 16.35 -15.71
CA GLY A 481 -20.36 16.66 -15.96
C GLY A 481 -20.71 18.15 -15.79
N VAL A 482 -20.11 18.84 -14.81
CA VAL A 482 -20.24 20.29 -14.63
C VAL A 482 -19.69 21.03 -15.85
N THR A 483 -18.48 20.68 -16.27
CA THR A 483 -17.82 21.28 -17.44
C THR A 483 -18.65 21.06 -18.71
N LEU A 484 -19.20 19.85 -18.88
CA LEU A 484 -20.09 19.54 -19.99
C LEU A 484 -21.36 20.41 -20.00
N THR A 485 -21.95 20.63 -18.83
CA THR A 485 -23.12 21.51 -18.65
C THR A 485 -22.78 22.96 -19.02
N CYS A 486 -21.58 23.43 -18.65
CA CYS A 486 -21.09 24.77 -19.01
C CYS A 486 -20.93 24.96 -20.52
N PHE A 487 -20.77 23.90 -21.31
CA PHE A 487 -20.68 24.00 -22.77
C PHE A 487 -21.95 24.60 -23.38
N ALA A 488 -23.12 24.40 -22.77
CA ALA A 488 -24.36 25.00 -23.23
C ALA A 488 -24.41 26.53 -23.09
N ALA A 489 -23.51 27.15 -22.32
CA ALA A 489 -23.46 28.59 -22.10
C ALA A 489 -22.46 29.33 -23.03
N VAL A 490 -21.69 28.60 -23.85
CA VAL A 490 -20.66 29.22 -24.72
C VAL A 490 -21.30 29.96 -25.89
N ASN A 491 -20.65 31.02 -26.35
CA ASN A 491 -21.14 31.89 -27.44
C ASN A 491 -20.09 32.21 -28.51
N ASN A 492 -18.88 31.66 -28.39
CA ASN A 492 -17.80 31.84 -29.35
C ASN A 492 -16.81 30.66 -29.28
N PHE A 493 -15.87 30.61 -30.22
CA PHE A 493 -14.82 29.60 -30.26
C PHE A 493 -13.99 29.54 -28.98
N ALA A 494 -13.56 30.68 -28.44
CA ALA A 494 -12.70 30.73 -27.25
C ALA A 494 -13.35 30.07 -26.03
N GLY A 495 -14.61 30.39 -25.75
CA GLY A 495 -15.37 29.75 -24.66
C GLY A 495 -15.56 28.25 -24.89
N ALA A 496 -15.89 27.85 -26.11
CA ALA A 496 -16.00 26.43 -26.46
C ALA A 496 -14.66 25.70 -26.27
N ALA A 497 -13.55 26.27 -26.74
CA ALA A 497 -12.20 25.73 -26.58
C ALA A 497 -11.80 25.59 -25.11
N THR A 498 -12.06 26.59 -24.27
CA THR A 498 -11.77 26.53 -22.83
C THR A 498 -12.53 25.39 -22.16
N VAL A 499 -13.84 25.29 -22.41
CA VAL A 499 -14.66 24.20 -21.84
C VAL A 499 -14.15 22.85 -22.34
N ARG A 500 -13.80 22.71 -23.63
CA ARG A 500 -13.21 21.48 -24.18
C ARG A 500 -11.91 21.09 -23.49
N PHE A 501 -11.01 22.04 -23.24
CA PHE A 501 -9.75 21.76 -22.56
C PHE A 501 -9.96 21.19 -21.16
N PHE A 502 -10.81 21.84 -20.34
CA PHE A 502 -11.11 21.35 -18.99
C PHE A 502 -11.88 20.03 -18.98
N LEU A 503 -12.74 19.81 -19.99
CA LEU A 503 -13.41 18.54 -20.18
C LEU A 503 -12.37 17.42 -20.30
N GLY A 504 -11.33 17.62 -21.12
CA GLY A 504 -10.22 16.68 -21.25
C GLY A 504 -9.44 16.45 -19.95
N VAL A 505 -9.24 17.50 -19.16
CA VAL A 505 -8.57 17.41 -17.85
C VAL A 505 -9.31 16.46 -16.92
N PHE A 506 -10.62 16.64 -16.74
CA PHE A 506 -11.38 15.83 -15.80
C PHE A 506 -11.67 14.42 -16.32
N GLU A 507 -11.80 14.27 -17.63
CA GLU A 507 -12.14 12.98 -18.23
C GLU A 507 -10.96 12.00 -18.28
N ALA A 508 -9.71 12.49 -18.24
CA ALA A 508 -8.49 11.68 -18.35
C ALA A 508 -8.39 10.52 -17.34
N VAL A 509 -9.03 10.67 -16.18
CA VAL A 509 -8.99 9.71 -15.06
C VAL A 509 -9.80 8.44 -15.34
N VAL A 510 -10.82 8.52 -16.20
CA VAL A 510 -11.86 7.48 -16.31
C VAL A 510 -11.28 6.16 -16.81
N THR A 511 -10.59 6.17 -17.95
CA THR A 511 -10.07 4.94 -18.57
C THR A 511 -8.98 4.25 -17.76
N PRO A 512 -7.91 4.94 -17.30
CA PRO A 512 -6.92 4.32 -16.41
C PRO A 512 -7.56 3.87 -15.09
N GLY A 513 -8.50 4.63 -14.54
CA GLY A 513 -9.18 4.29 -13.28
C GLY A 513 -9.99 3.02 -13.37
N PHE A 514 -10.71 2.85 -14.47
CA PHE A 514 -11.54 1.67 -14.69
C PHE A 514 -10.68 0.45 -15.01
N THR A 515 -9.55 0.65 -15.68
CA THR A 515 -8.56 -0.41 -15.92
C THR A 515 -7.97 -0.89 -14.59
N THR A 516 -7.55 0.03 -13.72
CA THR A 516 -7.05 -0.29 -12.37
C THR A 516 -8.13 -0.97 -11.52
N LEU A 517 -9.34 -0.43 -11.49
CA LEU A 517 -10.46 -1.00 -10.74
C LEU A 517 -10.82 -2.40 -11.26
N THR A 518 -10.82 -2.62 -12.57
CA THR A 518 -11.02 -3.96 -13.14
C THR A 518 -9.92 -4.92 -12.70
N SER A 519 -8.66 -4.49 -12.67
CA SER A 519 -7.54 -5.33 -12.21
C SER A 519 -7.59 -5.65 -10.71
N GLN A 520 -8.18 -4.76 -9.90
CA GLN A 520 -8.33 -4.95 -8.47
C GLN A 520 -9.45 -5.92 -8.10
N TRP A 521 -10.51 -6.02 -8.90
CA TRP A 521 -11.71 -6.79 -8.54
C TRP A 521 -11.86 -8.13 -9.29
N TYR A 522 -11.12 -8.31 -10.38
CA TYR A 522 -11.27 -9.45 -11.29
C TYR A 522 -9.97 -10.22 -11.50
N THR A 523 -10.09 -11.53 -11.70
CA THR A 523 -8.95 -12.41 -12.00
C THR A 523 -8.42 -12.15 -13.42
N LYS A 524 -7.16 -12.51 -13.73
CA LYS A 524 -6.52 -12.30 -15.03
C LYS A 524 -7.34 -12.84 -16.22
N HIS A 525 -8.03 -13.97 -16.02
CA HIS A 525 -8.91 -14.57 -17.02
C HIS A 525 -10.25 -13.84 -17.16
N GLU A 526 -10.71 -13.15 -16.11
CA GLU A 526 -11.97 -12.41 -16.10
C GLU A 526 -11.84 -10.98 -16.65
N GLN A 527 -10.67 -10.35 -16.47
CA GLN A 527 -10.41 -8.95 -16.80
C GLN A 527 -10.73 -8.63 -18.27
N GLY A 528 -10.25 -9.43 -19.22
CA GLY A 528 -10.45 -9.17 -20.66
C GLY A 528 -11.92 -9.07 -21.06
N ARG A 529 -12.76 -9.97 -20.54
CA ARG A 529 -14.20 -9.95 -20.76
C ARG A 529 -14.86 -8.70 -20.18
N ARG A 530 -14.48 -8.28 -18.96
CA ARG A 530 -15.08 -7.11 -18.30
C ARG A 530 -14.67 -5.82 -18.98
N VAL A 531 -13.40 -5.70 -19.38
CA VAL A 531 -12.91 -4.60 -20.23
C VAL A 531 -13.75 -4.51 -21.51
N SER A 532 -14.01 -5.64 -22.17
CA SER A 532 -14.85 -5.67 -23.37
C SER A 532 -16.31 -5.27 -23.08
N PHE A 533 -16.86 -5.60 -21.91
CA PHE A 533 -18.24 -5.26 -21.54
C PHE A 533 -18.43 -3.78 -21.26
N TRP A 534 -17.62 -3.16 -20.39
CA TRP A 534 -17.80 -1.73 -20.16
C TRP A 534 -17.38 -0.89 -21.37
N PHE A 535 -16.44 -1.37 -22.20
CA PHE A 535 -16.07 -0.67 -23.43
C PHE A 535 -17.16 -0.78 -24.52
N SER A 536 -17.89 -1.90 -24.60
CA SER A 536 -18.97 -2.06 -25.59
C SER A 536 -20.10 -1.04 -25.39
N CYS A 537 -20.20 -0.45 -24.19
CA CYS A 537 -21.10 0.65 -23.91
C CYS A 537 -20.81 1.91 -24.74
N ASN A 538 -19.68 2.01 -25.44
CA ASN A 538 -19.49 3.02 -26.49
C ASN A 538 -20.53 2.89 -27.60
N GLY A 539 -20.81 1.66 -28.04
CA GLY A 539 -21.82 1.42 -29.06
C GLY A 539 -23.23 1.70 -28.54
N VAL A 540 -23.53 1.29 -27.30
CA VAL A 540 -24.81 1.58 -26.62
C VAL A 540 -25.00 3.08 -26.44
N ALA A 541 -23.94 3.79 -26.06
CA ALA A 541 -23.90 5.24 -25.94
C ALA A 541 -24.21 5.92 -27.28
N ASN A 542 -23.68 5.42 -28.39
CA ASN A 542 -23.98 5.97 -29.71
C ASN A 542 -25.45 5.74 -30.12
N VAL A 543 -26.03 4.58 -29.74
CA VAL A 543 -27.47 4.30 -29.93
C VAL A 543 -28.32 5.27 -29.11
N VAL A 544 -28.10 5.33 -27.80
CA VAL A 544 -28.89 6.17 -26.88
C VAL A 544 -28.68 7.66 -27.18
N GLY A 545 -27.44 8.06 -27.42
CA GLY A 545 -27.06 9.43 -27.78
C GLY A 545 -27.70 9.89 -29.09
N GLY A 546 -27.68 9.06 -30.13
CA GLY A 546 -28.35 9.36 -31.41
C GLY A 546 -29.87 9.48 -31.28
N LEU A 547 -30.52 8.60 -30.49
CA LEU A 547 -31.96 8.67 -30.22
C LEU A 547 -32.34 9.93 -29.44
N ILE A 548 -31.58 10.29 -28.41
CA ILE A 548 -31.80 11.50 -27.61
C ILE A 548 -31.58 12.75 -28.47
N ALA A 549 -30.49 12.80 -29.25
CA ALA A 549 -30.22 13.92 -30.15
C ALA A 549 -31.32 14.08 -31.22
N TYR A 550 -31.80 12.98 -31.81
CA TYR A 550 -32.94 12.99 -32.72
C TYR A 550 -34.22 13.49 -32.04
N GLY A 551 -34.52 12.98 -30.84
CA GLY A 551 -35.70 13.36 -30.06
C GLY A 551 -35.72 14.85 -29.71
N ILE A 552 -34.57 15.39 -29.25
CA ILE A 552 -34.42 16.82 -28.99
C ILE A 552 -34.58 17.63 -30.28
N SER A 553 -33.88 17.24 -31.35
CA SER A 553 -33.93 17.94 -32.65
C SER A 553 -35.37 18.02 -33.20
N ARG A 554 -36.10 16.91 -33.21
CA ARG A 554 -37.50 16.85 -33.64
C ARG A 554 -38.45 17.57 -32.68
N GLY A 555 -38.24 17.44 -31.37
CA GLY A 555 -39.07 18.07 -30.36
C GLY A 555 -39.05 19.59 -30.47
N VAL A 556 -37.86 20.17 -30.63
CA VAL A 556 -37.68 21.62 -30.83
C VAL A 556 -38.26 22.08 -32.17
N GLU A 557 -38.09 21.29 -33.24
CA GLU A 557 -38.69 21.60 -34.55
C GLU A 557 -40.22 21.65 -34.50
N GLN A 558 -40.85 20.76 -33.72
CA GLN A 558 -42.32 20.66 -33.63
C GLN A 558 -42.95 21.65 -32.65
N HIS A 559 -42.34 21.89 -31.49
CA HIS A 559 -42.97 22.65 -30.40
C HIS A 559 -42.32 24.02 -30.15
N GLY A 560 -41.16 24.29 -30.78
CA GLY A 560 -40.31 25.43 -30.45
C GLY A 560 -39.57 25.24 -29.13
N ALA A 561 -38.45 25.94 -28.96
CA ALA A 561 -37.74 26.03 -27.68
C ALA A 561 -37.06 27.39 -27.55
N SER A 562 -36.91 27.86 -26.31
CA SER A 562 -36.21 29.11 -26.00
C SER A 562 -34.68 29.03 -26.20
N ILE A 563 -34.13 27.81 -26.18
CA ILE A 563 -32.71 27.54 -26.34
C ILE A 563 -32.47 26.60 -27.51
N GLN A 564 -31.30 26.76 -28.15
CA GLN A 564 -30.93 25.98 -29.33
C GLN A 564 -30.87 24.47 -29.01
N PRO A 565 -31.25 23.57 -29.94
CA PRO A 565 -31.29 22.12 -29.70
C PRO A 565 -29.97 21.55 -29.18
N TRP A 566 -28.84 22.03 -29.71
CA TRP A 566 -27.52 21.55 -29.28
C TRP A 566 -27.21 21.92 -27.82
N ARG A 567 -27.70 23.06 -27.31
CA ARG A 567 -27.51 23.47 -25.92
C ARG A 567 -28.29 22.56 -24.96
N ILE A 568 -29.51 22.18 -25.34
CA ILE A 568 -30.32 21.19 -24.59
C ILE A 568 -29.58 19.86 -24.48
N LEU A 569 -28.94 19.43 -25.56
CA LEU A 569 -28.19 18.19 -25.61
C LEU A 569 -27.05 18.17 -24.59
N PHE A 570 -26.21 19.21 -24.56
CA PHE A 570 -25.11 19.33 -23.59
C PHE A 570 -25.59 19.46 -22.14
N LEU A 571 -26.67 20.23 -21.88
CA LEU A 571 -27.28 20.31 -20.55
C LEU A 571 -27.78 18.95 -20.07
N SER A 572 -28.46 18.20 -20.94
CA SER A 572 -29.08 16.92 -20.59
C SER A 572 -28.00 15.88 -20.22
N PHE A 573 -26.96 15.75 -21.04
CA PHE A 573 -25.87 14.82 -20.74
C PHE A 573 -25.02 15.29 -19.56
N GLY A 574 -24.71 16.58 -19.45
CA GLY A 574 -23.94 17.12 -18.34
C GLY A 574 -24.59 16.88 -16.97
N LEU A 575 -25.88 17.21 -16.83
CA LEU A 575 -26.64 16.99 -15.60
C LEU A 575 -26.77 15.50 -15.25
N PHE A 576 -27.01 14.65 -16.25
CA PHE A 576 -27.09 13.21 -16.04
C PHE A 576 -25.73 12.63 -15.60
N THR A 577 -24.62 13.08 -16.19
CA THR A 577 -23.27 12.70 -15.77
C THR A 577 -22.98 13.12 -14.33
N ILE A 578 -23.40 14.31 -13.90
CA ILE A 578 -23.27 14.76 -12.49
C ILE A 578 -24.02 13.79 -11.57
N ALA A 579 -25.28 13.46 -11.88
CA ALA A 579 -26.09 12.55 -11.07
C ALA A 579 -25.44 11.16 -10.95
N VAL A 580 -24.92 10.62 -12.06
CA VAL A 580 -24.21 9.32 -12.07
C VAL A 580 -22.89 9.41 -11.29
N GLY A 581 -22.14 10.50 -11.40
CA GLY A 581 -20.91 10.73 -10.64
C GLY A 581 -21.14 10.77 -9.12
N VAL A 582 -22.23 11.41 -8.69
CA VAL A 582 -22.66 11.40 -7.28
C VAL A 582 -23.05 9.98 -6.85
N ALA A 583 -23.80 9.23 -7.66
CA ALA A 583 -24.12 7.85 -7.36
C ALA A 583 -22.86 6.97 -7.24
N PHE A 584 -21.87 7.16 -8.12
CA PHE A 584 -20.59 6.46 -8.09
C PHE A 584 -19.82 6.72 -6.78
N LEU A 585 -19.83 7.97 -6.28
CA LEU A 585 -19.19 8.37 -5.02
C LEU A 585 -19.73 7.60 -3.80
N TYR A 586 -21.03 7.32 -3.77
CA TYR A 586 -21.66 6.63 -2.64
C TYR A 586 -21.65 5.11 -2.75
N TYR A 587 -21.71 4.58 -3.98
CA TYR A 587 -21.93 3.16 -4.22
C TYR A 587 -20.64 2.37 -4.45
N VAL A 588 -19.63 2.95 -5.11
CA VAL A 588 -18.42 2.21 -5.49
C VAL A 588 -17.39 2.25 -4.36
N PRO A 589 -16.99 1.09 -3.84
CA PRO A 589 -15.98 1.00 -2.79
C PRO A 589 -14.57 1.27 -3.32
N ASP A 590 -13.69 1.81 -2.45
CA ASP A 590 -12.28 2.02 -2.80
C ASP A 590 -11.46 0.71 -2.79
N ASN A 591 -11.89 -0.29 -2.00
CA ASN A 591 -11.27 -1.61 -1.91
C ASN A 591 -12.26 -2.69 -1.45
N GLN A 592 -11.83 -3.94 -1.39
CA GLN A 592 -12.68 -5.06 -0.97
C GLN A 592 -13.13 -4.95 0.49
N TRP A 593 -12.34 -4.30 1.36
CA TRP A 593 -12.59 -4.19 2.79
C TRP A 593 -13.70 -3.20 3.14
N ASN A 594 -13.76 -2.07 2.45
CA ASN A 594 -14.80 -1.05 2.62
C ASN A 594 -16.05 -1.32 1.77
N CYS A 595 -16.14 -2.51 1.17
CA CYS A 595 -17.24 -2.92 0.32
C CYS A 595 -18.54 -3.11 1.10
N ARG A 596 -19.56 -2.30 0.79
CA ARG A 596 -20.88 -2.35 1.43
C ARG A 596 -21.75 -3.52 0.95
N PHE A 597 -21.55 -3.99 -0.28
CA PHE A 597 -22.38 -5.06 -0.87
C PHE A 597 -21.83 -6.48 -0.61
N LEU A 598 -20.64 -6.61 -0.01
CA LEU A 598 -20.08 -7.90 0.44
C LEU A 598 -20.17 -8.00 1.96
N ASN A 599 -20.60 -9.17 2.44
CA ASN A 599 -20.55 -9.50 3.87
C ASN A 599 -19.07 -9.70 4.31
N PRO A 600 -18.76 -9.62 5.62
CA PRO A 600 -17.37 -9.69 6.10
C PRO A 600 -16.58 -10.93 5.64
N ALA A 601 -17.23 -12.10 5.58
CA ALA A 601 -16.61 -13.33 5.11
C ALA A 601 -16.28 -13.28 3.59
N ASP A 602 -17.20 -12.77 2.77
CA ASP A 602 -17.02 -12.64 1.33
C ASP A 602 -15.96 -11.60 0.96
N ARG A 603 -15.69 -10.62 1.83
CA ARG A 603 -14.59 -9.64 1.63
C ARG A 603 -13.22 -10.34 1.63
N VAL A 604 -13.02 -11.27 2.56
CA VAL A 604 -11.79 -12.07 2.64
C VAL A 604 -11.64 -12.94 1.40
N LEU A 605 -12.71 -13.64 1.00
CA LEU A 605 -12.71 -14.47 -0.20
C LEU A 605 -12.49 -13.65 -1.48
N ALA A 606 -13.02 -12.42 -1.57
CA ALA A 606 -12.80 -11.54 -2.71
C ALA A 606 -11.33 -11.13 -2.87
N VAL A 607 -10.61 -10.92 -1.76
CA VAL A 607 -9.15 -10.68 -1.76
C VAL A 607 -8.39 -11.96 -2.16
N GLN A 608 -8.82 -13.12 -1.68
CA GLN A 608 -8.19 -14.40 -2.03
C GLN A 608 -8.34 -14.72 -3.54
N ARG A 609 -9.48 -14.40 -4.18
CA ARG A 609 -9.69 -14.60 -5.63
C ARG A 609 -8.62 -13.91 -6.49
N ILE A 610 -8.26 -12.68 -6.14
CA ILE A 610 -7.32 -11.87 -6.92
C ILE A 610 -5.85 -12.18 -6.63
N ARG A 611 -5.56 -13.01 -5.60
CA ARG A 611 -4.20 -13.48 -5.25
C ARG A 611 -3.50 -14.18 -6.42
N GLY A 612 -4.25 -14.96 -7.21
CA GLY A 612 -3.71 -15.70 -8.36
C GLY A 612 -3.19 -14.82 -9.51
N ASN A 613 -3.40 -13.51 -9.47
CA ASN A 613 -2.98 -12.61 -10.55
C ASN A 613 -1.46 -12.39 -10.62
N GLN A 614 -0.69 -12.68 -9.56
CA GLN A 614 0.77 -12.49 -9.47
C GLN A 614 1.27 -11.09 -9.91
N GLN A 615 0.46 -10.06 -9.72
CA GLN A 615 0.73 -8.70 -10.22
C GLN A 615 1.09 -7.71 -9.10
N GLY A 616 1.39 -8.20 -7.90
CA GLY A 616 1.56 -7.39 -6.70
C GLY A 616 0.25 -6.72 -6.26
N ILE A 617 0.14 -6.45 -4.96
CA ILE A 617 -0.91 -5.60 -4.43
C ILE A 617 -0.37 -4.17 -4.57
N GLY A 618 -1.01 -3.35 -5.39
CA GLY A 618 -0.48 -2.10 -5.94
C GLY A 618 0.47 -1.34 -4.99
N ASN A 619 1.75 -1.29 -5.35
CA ASN A 619 2.75 -0.56 -4.58
C ASN A 619 2.61 0.95 -4.83
N ARG A 620 2.54 1.74 -3.76
CA ARG A 620 2.41 3.21 -3.82
C ARG A 620 3.73 3.94 -4.09
N HIS A 621 4.85 3.21 -4.10
CA HIS A 621 6.19 3.76 -4.33
C HIS A 621 6.60 3.70 -5.80
N PHE A 622 7.02 4.86 -6.31
CA PHE A 622 7.57 4.98 -7.65
C PHE A 622 8.95 4.35 -7.73
N LYS A 623 9.12 3.33 -8.58
CA LYS A 623 10.37 2.60 -8.79
C LYS A 623 11.05 3.06 -10.08
N MET A 624 12.12 3.83 -9.94
CA MET A 624 12.84 4.40 -11.09
C MET A 624 13.36 3.34 -12.08
N TYR A 625 13.76 2.15 -11.61
CA TYR A 625 14.21 1.08 -12.50
C TYR A 625 13.07 0.53 -13.37
N GLN A 626 11.86 0.35 -12.81
CA GLN A 626 10.68 -0.08 -13.56
C GLN A 626 10.24 0.96 -14.59
N PHE A 627 10.36 2.26 -14.25
CA PHE A 627 10.11 3.35 -15.18
C PHE A 627 11.08 3.32 -16.37
N LYS A 628 12.39 3.17 -16.11
CA LYS A 628 13.40 3.01 -17.17
C LYS A 628 13.17 1.76 -18.00
N GLU A 629 12.73 0.65 -17.38
CA GLU A 629 12.37 -0.56 -18.10
C GLU A 629 11.18 -0.33 -19.04
N ALA A 630 10.14 0.39 -18.61
CA ALA A 630 9.00 0.74 -19.46
C ALA A 630 9.42 1.54 -20.71
N LEU A 631 10.33 2.51 -20.54
CA LEU A 631 10.81 3.35 -21.65
C LEU A 631 11.74 2.62 -22.63
N THR A 632 12.38 1.54 -22.20
CA THR A 632 13.32 0.73 -23.01
C THR A 632 12.70 -0.56 -23.53
N ASP A 633 11.43 -0.83 -23.21
CA ASP A 633 10.70 -1.99 -23.69
C ASP A 633 10.16 -1.74 -25.12
N PRO A 634 10.59 -2.51 -26.15
CA PRO A 634 10.10 -2.31 -27.51
C PRO A 634 8.60 -2.58 -27.66
N ILE A 635 7.98 -3.41 -26.79
CA ILE A 635 6.54 -3.66 -26.84
C ILE A 635 5.75 -2.40 -26.42
N THR A 636 6.29 -1.60 -25.50
CA THR A 636 5.68 -0.33 -25.08
C THR A 636 5.58 0.65 -26.25
N TRP A 637 6.61 0.71 -27.09
CA TRP A 637 6.61 1.58 -28.27
C TRP A 637 5.77 1.03 -29.43
N ALA A 638 5.67 -0.30 -29.57
CA ALA A 638 4.67 -0.90 -30.47
C ALA A 638 3.24 -0.50 -30.03
N PHE A 639 2.94 -0.57 -28.73
CA PHE A 639 1.64 -0.10 -28.20
C PHE A 639 1.42 1.39 -28.47
N ALA A 640 2.44 2.23 -28.29
CA ALA A 640 2.36 3.65 -28.60
C ALA A 640 2.10 3.91 -30.10
N PHE A 641 2.81 3.21 -30.99
CA PHE A 641 2.60 3.30 -32.44
C PHE A 641 1.17 2.89 -32.81
N PHE A 642 0.71 1.72 -32.35
CA PHE A 642 -0.66 1.27 -32.54
C PHE A 642 -1.66 2.31 -32.03
N GLY A 643 -1.44 2.82 -30.82
CA GLY A 643 -2.28 3.82 -30.17
C GLY A 643 -2.44 5.09 -31.01
N ILE A 644 -1.36 5.60 -31.60
CA ILE A 644 -1.43 6.76 -32.52
C ILE A 644 -2.16 6.36 -33.81
N ALA A 645 -1.68 5.32 -34.48
CA ALA A 645 -2.13 4.94 -35.81
C ALA A 645 -3.62 4.55 -35.84
N VAL A 646 -4.12 3.82 -34.84
CA VAL A 646 -5.54 3.45 -34.78
C VAL A 646 -6.45 4.64 -34.49
N ASN A 647 -5.94 5.62 -33.73
CA ASN A 647 -6.74 6.75 -33.26
C ASN A 647 -6.76 7.96 -34.20
N ILE A 648 -5.82 8.08 -35.13
CA ILE A 648 -5.91 9.06 -36.22
C ILE A 648 -7.24 8.88 -36.99
N PRO A 649 -7.55 7.68 -37.51
CA PRO A 649 -8.86 7.41 -38.11
C PRO A 649 -10.03 7.59 -37.16
N PHE A 650 -9.91 7.06 -35.95
CA PHE A 650 -10.99 7.06 -34.98
C PHE A 650 -11.43 8.49 -34.63
N GLY A 651 -10.48 9.36 -34.27
CA GLY A 651 -10.78 10.75 -33.90
C GLY A 651 -11.41 11.55 -35.05
N GLY A 652 -10.99 11.29 -36.29
CA GLY A 652 -11.62 11.87 -37.47
C GLY A 652 -13.06 11.41 -37.66
N ILE A 653 -13.30 10.09 -37.69
CA ILE A 653 -14.65 9.53 -37.85
C ILE A 653 -15.57 9.98 -36.71
N THR A 654 -15.12 9.93 -35.46
CA THR A 654 -15.93 10.30 -34.28
C THR A 654 -16.35 11.77 -34.29
N THR A 655 -15.50 12.67 -34.80
CA THR A 655 -15.80 14.11 -34.85
C THR A 655 -16.72 14.47 -36.03
N PHE A 656 -16.70 13.69 -37.11
CA PHE A 656 -17.35 14.03 -38.38
C PHE A 656 -18.47 13.08 -38.82
N PHE A 657 -18.78 11.98 -38.11
CA PHE A 657 -19.71 10.96 -38.63
C PHE A 657 -21.10 11.50 -39.01
N SER A 658 -21.68 12.45 -38.26
CA SER A 658 -22.98 13.02 -38.62
C SER A 658 -22.89 13.82 -39.92
N GLN A 659 -21.76 14.49 -40.16
CA GLN A 659 -21.49 15.18 -41.42
C GLN A 659 -21.24 14.19 -42.56
N ILE A 660 -20.50 13.10 -42.32
CA ILE A 660 -20.25 12.05 -43.34
C ILE A 660 -21.56 11.41 -43.80
N ILE A 661 -22.47 11.10 -42.88
CA ILE A 661 -23.78 10.54 -43.20
C ILE A 661 -24.62 11.58 -43.96
N ARG A 662 -24.67 12.83 -43.47
CA ARG A 662 -25.39 13.92 -44.16
C ARG A 662 -24.86 14.15 -45.58
N ASN A 663 -23.54 14.23 -45.75
CA ASN A 663 -22.88 14.41 -47.04
C ASN A 663 -23.13 13.25 -48.02
N SER A 664 -23.48 12.06 -47.50
CA SER A 664 -23.86 10.90 -48.31
C SER A 664 -25.30 10.97 -48.84
N GLY A 665 -26.03 12.06 -48.59
CA GLY A 665 -27.37 12.32 -49.15
C GLY A 665 -28.53 12.23 -48.17
N TYR A 666 -28.27 12.10 -46.87
CA TYR A 666 -29.29 12.01 -45.83
C TYR A 666 -29.54 13.36 -45.13
N THR A 667 -30.72 13.54 -44.53
CA THR A 667 -31.05 14.77 -43.77
C THR A 667 -30.30 14.83 -42.43
N SER A 668 -30.24 16.01 -41.80
CA SER A 668 -29.63 16.18 -40.47
C SER A 668 -30.29 15.25 -39.43
N GLN A 669 -31.62 15.18 -39.40
CA GLN A 669 -32.33 14.29 -38.48
C GLN A 669 -32.09 12.81 -38.81
N GLN A 670 -32.04 12.43 -40.09
CA GLN A 670 -31.67 11.07 -40.50
C GLN A 670 -30.24 10.72 -40.07
N SER A 671 -29.29 11.66 -40.16
CA SER A 671 -27.91 11.41 -39.74
C SER A 671 -27.78 11.10 -38.25
N LEU A 672 -28.60 11.73 -37.40
CA LEU A 672 -28.67 11.44 -35.96
C LEU A 672 -29.23 10.03 -35.71
N LEU A 673 -30.30 9.65 -36.42
CA LEU A 673 -30.92 8.34 -36.29
C LEU A 673 -30.03 7.21 -36.84
N TYR A 674 -29.36 7.43 -37.97
CA TYR A 674 -28.49 6.44 -38.60
C TYR A 674 -27.14 6.27 -37.89
N ALA A 675 -26.82 7.07 -36.88
CA ALA A 675 -25.74 6.74 -35.96
C ALA A 675 -26.06 5.48 -35.14
N THR A 676 -27.36 5.22 -34.88
CA THR A 676 -27.80 4.15 -33.99
C THR A 676 -27.48 2.73 -34.48
N PRO A 677 -27.70 2.34 -35.77
CA PRO A 677 -27.34 0.99 -36.21
C PRO A 677 -25.83 0.77 -36.20
N GLY A 678 -25.03 1.81 -36.42
CA GLY A 678 -23.57 1.76 -36.27
C GLY A 678 -23.14 1.45 -34.84
N GLY A 679 -23.76 2.11 -33.85
CA GLY A 679 -23.55 1.80 -32.43
C GLY A 679 -23.99 0.40 -32.02
N ALA A 680 -25.12 -0.09 -32.56
CA ALA A 680 -25.57 -1.46 -32.33
C ALA A 680 -24.57 -2.48 -32.91
N PHE A 681 -24.09 -2.25 -34.14
CA PHE A 681 -23.07 -3.08 -34.76
C PHE A 681 -21.77 -3.10 -33.95
N GLN A 682 -21.28 -1.94 -33.52
CA GLN A 682 -20.11 -1.83 -32.63
C GLN A 682 -20.27 -2.69 -31.37
N THR A 683 -21.43 -2.56 -30.70
CA THR A 683 -21.73 -3.28 -29.45
C THR A 683 -21.64 -4.79 -29.66
N ILE A 684 -22.29 -5.29 -30.72
CA ILE A 684 -22.30 -6.72 -31.05
C ILE A 684 -20.89 -7.21 -31.35
N VAL A 685 -20.16 -6.51 -32.24
CA VAL A 685 -18.81 -6.92 -32.65
C VAL A 685 -17.84 -6.93 -31.47
N VAL A 686 -17.86 -5.90 -30.62
CA VAL A 686 -16.97 -5.82 -29.44
C VAL A 686 -17.29 -6.93 -28.43
N ILE A 687 -18.56 -7.20 -28.15
CA ILE A 687 -18.96 -8.29 -27.23
C ILE A 687 -18.54 -9.66 -27.80
N LEU A 688 -18.80 -9.90 -29.08
CA LEU A 688 -18.38 -11.14 -29.75
C LEU A 688 -16.86 -11.29 -29.74
N ASN A 689 -16.12 -10.21 -30.01
CA ASN A 689 -14.66 -10.21 -29.94
C ASN A 689 -14.17 -10.61 -28.54
N GLY A 690 -14.74 -10.03 -27.49
CA GLY A 690 -14.44 -10.41 -26.09
C GLY A 690 -14.71 -11.89 -25.81
N ILE A 691 -15.91 -12.38 -26.13
CA ILE A 691 -16.32 -13.77 -25.87
C ILE A 691 -15.46 -14.77 -26.66
N ILE A 692 -15.23 -14.52 -27.95
CA ILE A 692 -14.47 -15.41 -28.82
C ILE A 692 -12.99 -15.39 -28.45
N SER A 693 -12.43 -14.22 -28.16
CA SER A 693 -11.01 -14.08 -27.77
C SER A 693 -10.68 -14.83 -26.48
N ASP A 694 -11.56 -14.78 -25.48
CA ASP A 694 -11.39 -15.54 -24.25
C ASP A 694 -11.67 -17.04 -24.44
N ARG A 695 -12.62 -17.45 -25.32
CA ARG A 695 -12.83 -18.88 -25.61
C ARG A 695 -11.66 -19.52 -26.34
N LEU A 696 -11.07 -18.82 -27.30
CA LEU A 696 -9.96 -19.33 -28.11
C LEU A 696 -8.59 -19.09 -27.48
N GLN A 697 -8.51 -18.26 -26.43
CA GLN A 697 -7.23 -17.80 -25.85
C GLN A 697 -6.27 -17.23 -26.90
N GLN A 698 -6.83 -16.50 -27.89
CA GLN A 698 -6.09 -15.88 -29.00
C GLN A 698 -6.61 -14.46 -29.23
N ARG A 699 -6.20 -13.52 -28.38
CA ARG A 699 -6.74 -12.15 -28.39
C ARG A 699 -6.33 -11.37 -29.62
N ILE A 700 -5.08 -11.52 -30.08
CA ILE A 700 -4.62 -10.79 -31.26
C ILE A 700 -5.32 -11.27 -32.53
N TYR A 701 -5.48 -12.58 -32.75
CA TYR A 701 -6.11 -13.08 -33.98
C TYR A 701 -7.58 -12.68 -34.09
N VAL A 702 -8.35 -12.75 -33.00
CA VAL A 702 -9.76 -12.35 -33.04
C VAL A 702 -9.87 -10.84 -33.30
N SER A 703 -9.00 -10.05 -32.69
CA SER A 703 -8.96 -8.60 -32.90
C SER A 703 -8.53 -8.21 -34.32
N PHE A 704 -7.66 -9.02 -34.94
CA PHE A 704 -7.24 -8.87 -36.33
C PHE A 704 -8.43 -8.95 -37.29
N VAL A 705 -9.39 -9.86 -37.04
CA VAL A 705 -10.61 -10.00 -37.85
C VAL A 705 -11.47 -8.73 -37.75
N GLY A 706 -11.70 -8.21 -36.55
CA GLY A 706 -12.45 -6.95 -36.38
C GLY A 706 -11.79 -5.77 -37.08
N MET A 707 -10.46 -5.71 -37.05
CA MET A 707 -9.69 -4.67 -37.73
C MET A 707 -9.75 -4.78 -39.26
N ILE A 708 -9.75 -6.00 -39.83
CA ILE A 708 -10.00 -6.23 -41.26
C ILE A 708 -11.40 -5.75 -41.66
N ILE A 709 -12.43 -6.05 -40.86
CA ILE A 709 -13.79 -5.60 -41.12
C ILE A 709 -13.85 -4.06 -41.12
N GLY A 710 -13.19 -3.43 -40.16
CA GLY A 710 -13.04 -1.97 -40.11
C GLY A 710 -12.36 -1.41 -41.36
N LEU A 711 -11.21 -1.98 -41.75
CA LEU A 711 -10.45 -1.60 -42.95
C LEU A 711 -11.26 -1.77 -44.24
N LEU A 712 -12.01 -2.86 -44.37
CA LEU A 712 -12.93 -3.06 -45.49
C LEU A 712 -13.98 -1.93 -45.55
N GLY A 713 -14.55 -1.56 -44.39
CA GLY A 713 -15.45 -0.42 -44.28
C GLY A 713 -14.82 0.89 -44.77
N ALA A 714 -13.58 1.16 -44.37
CA ALA A 714 -12.85 2.36 -44.81
C ALA A 714 -12.56 2.36 -46.33
N ILE A 715 -12.13 1.22 -46.89
CA ILE A 715 -11.89 1.08 -48.33
C ILE A 715 -13.17 1.30 -49.12
N LEU A 716 -14.29 0.73 -48.67
CA LEU A 716 -15.60 0.93 -49.30
C LEU A 716 -16.05 2.40 -49.20
N LEU A 717 -15.81 3.06 -48.08
CA LEU A 717 -16.15 4.47 -47.91
C LEU A 717 -15.35 5.35 -48.88
N ALA A 718 -14.05 5.07 -49.08
CA ALA A 718 -13.19 5.76 -50.03
C ALA A 718 -13.58 5.51 -51.50
N ALA A 719 -13.92 4.26 -51.84
CA ALA A 719 -14.17 3.85 -53.22
C ALA A 719 -15.57 4.20 -53.72
N LEU A 720 -16.60 4.15 -52.86
CA LEU A 720 -17.98 4.31 -53.28
C LEU A 720 -18.33 5.77 -53.65
N PRO A 721 -19.05 5.99 -54.76
CA PRO A 721 -19.50 7.32 -55.16
C PRO A 721 -20.59 7.85 -54.20
N LEU A 722 -20.72 9.17 -54.11
CA LEU A 722 -21.76 9.84 -53.29
C LEU A 722 -23.19 9.47 -53.72
N SER A 723 -23.38 9.03 -54.95
CA SER A 723 -24.68 8.54 -55.46
C SER A 723 -25.13 7.22 -54.81
N ASN A 724 -24.23 6.45 -54.20
CA ASN A 724 -24.57 5.20 -53.52
C ASN A 724 -24.69 5.41 -52.00
N SER A 725 -25.70 6.17 -51.58
CA SER A 725 -25.95 6.49 -50.17
C SER A 725 -26.08 5.26 -49.26
N PRO A 726 -26.84 4.20 -49.61
CA PRO A 726 -26.96 3.00 -48.77
C PRO A 726 -25.64 2.24 -48.64
N GLY A 727 -24.85 2.16 -49.72
CA GLY A 727 -23.54 1.52 -49.71
C GLY A 727 -22.54 2.25 -48.83
N ARG A 728 -22.51 3.60 -48.89
CA ARG A 728 -21.66 4.43 -48.01
C ARG A 728 -22.08 4.32 -46.54
N LEU A 729 -23.39 4.22 -46.27
CA LEU A 729 -23.88 4.02 -44.91
C LEU A 729 -23.46 2.64 -44.35
N ALA A 730 -23.58 1.59 -45.16
CA ALA A 730 -23.09 0.25 -44.79
C ALA A 730 -21.57 0.24 -44.57
N ALA A 731 -20.81 0.94 -45.42
CA ALA A 731 -19.37 1.11 -45.27
C ALA A 731 -19.02 1.77 -43.92
N TYR A 732 -19.72 2.85 -43.56
CA TYR A 732 -19.59 3.47 -42.24
C TYR A 732 -19.89 2.51 -41.09
N PHE A 733 -20.93 1.67 -41.17
CA PHE A 733 -21.20 0.68 -40.11
C PHE A 733 -20.06 -0.32 -39.95
N LEU A 734 -19.46 -0.80 -41.04
CA LEU A 734 -18.32 -1.71 -40.98
C LEU A 734 -17.11 -1.07 -40.27
N THR A 735 -16.87 0.23 -40.44
CA THR A 735 -15.79 0.94 -39.72
C THR A 735 -15.90 0.84 -38.20
N GLN A 736 -17.10 0.63 -37.66
CA GLN A 736 -17.35 0.51 -36.23
C GLN A 736 -16.83 -0.81 -35.62
N ALA A 737 -16.32 -1.74 -36.44
CA ALA A 737 -15.60 -2.92 -35.97
C ALA A 737 -14.14 -2.62 -35.55
N SER A 738 -13.55 -1.50 -35.98
CA SER A 738 -12.15 -1.14 -35.70
C SER A 738 -11.72 -1.09 -34.22
N PRO A 739 -12.58 -0.77 -33.23
CA PRO A 739 -12.12 -0.66 -31.83
C PRO A 739 -11.69 -1.98 -31.18
N THR A 740 -11.98 -3.13 -31.79
CA THR A 740 -11.66 -4.45 -31.21
C THR A 740 -10.19 -4.60 -30.83
N ALA A 741 -9.28 -4.14 -31.69
CA ALA A 741 -7.84 -4.24 -31.47
C ALA A 741 -7.33 -3.24 -30.42
N PHE A 742 -7.92 -2.05 -30.34
CA PHE A 742 -7.61 -1.10 -29.26
C PHE A 742 -7.94 -1.68 -27.87
N ILE A 743 -9.08 -2.36 -27.76
CA ILE A 743 -9.53 -3.02 -26.52
C ILE A 743 -8.58 -4.16 -26.13
N ALA A 744 -8.11 -4.94 -27.11
CA ALA A 744 -7.17 -6.03 -26.84
C ALA A 744 -5.84 -5.51 -26.27
N LEU A 745 -5.29 -4.42 -26.81
CA LEU A 745 -4.07 -3.81 -26.29
C LEU A 745 -4.27 -3.22 -24.89
N LEU A 746 -5.39 -2.55 -24.64
CA LEU A 746 -5.72 -2.06 -23.30
C LEU A 746 -5.80 -3.20 -22.27
N SER A 747 -6.38 -4.33 -22.68
CA SER A 747 -6.41 -5.57 -21.89
C SER A 747 -5.01 -6.14 -21.65
N PHE A 748 -4.12 -6.11 -22.64
CA PHE A 748 -2.72 -6.55 -22.46
C PHE A 748 -1.94 -5.70 -21.45
N ILE A 749 -2.20 -4.40 -21.36
CA ILE A 749 -1.57 -3.58 -20.30
C ILE A 749 -1.92 -4.13 -18.91
N SER A 750 -3.16 -4.61 -18.74
CA SER A 750 -3.60 -5.22 -17.48
C SER A 750 -3.04 -6.63 -17.27
N THR A 751 -2.98 -7.46 -18.31
CA THR A 751 -2.62 -8.90 -18.15
C THR A 751 -1.15 -9.23 -18.35
N ASN A 752 -0.42 -8.46 -19.17
CA ASN A 752 0.92 -8.78 -19.66
C ASN A 752 2.01 -7.88 -19.08
N VAL A 753 1.67 -6.69 -18.58
CA VAL A 753 2.65 -5.79 -17.94
C VAL A 753 2.57 -5.98 -16.43
N ALA A 754 3.68 -6.35 -15.81
CA ALA A 754 3.81 -6.47 -14.35
C ALA A 754 4.81 -5.45 -13.81
N GLY A 755 4.75 -5.21 -12.50
CA GLY A 755 5.40 -4.08 -11.84
C GLY A 755 4.48 -2.86 -11.81
N ALA A 756 4.15 -2.36 -10.61
CA ALA A 756 3.20 -1.27 -10.42
C ALA A 756 3.60 0.02 -11.18
N THR A 757 4.88 0.39 -11.09
CA THR A 757 5.40 1.57 -11.79
C THR A 757 5.50 1.34 -13.30
N LYS A 758 5.95 0.15 -13.72
CA LYS A 758 6.03 -0.20 -15.16
C LYS A 758 4.65 -0.17 -15.80
N LYS A 759 3.67 -0.86 -15.21
CA LYS A 759 2.28 -0.92 -15.70
C LYS A 759 1.66 0.46 -15.87
N THR A 760 1.77 1.30 -14.85
CA THR A 760 1.25 2.69 -14.91
C THR A 760 1.93 3.48 -16.01
N THR A 761 3.26 3.35 -16.15
CA THR A 761 4.03 4.06 -17.18
C THR A 761 3.62 3.63 -18.59
N VAL A 762 3.49 2.31 -18.84
CA VAL A 762 3.02 1.78 -20.13
C VAL A 762 1.58 2.21 -20.41
N GLY A 763 0.71 2.19 -19.40
CA GLY A 763 -0.66 2.69 -19.49
C GLY A 763 -0.72 4.16 -19.92
N ALA A 764 0.03 5.03 -19.24
CA ALA A 764 0.09 6.45 -19.55
C ALA A 764 0.65 6.72 -20.96
N ILE A 765 1.71 6.02 -21.37
CA ILE A 765 2.26 6.14 -22.73
C ILE A 765 1.21 5.77 -23.78
N TYR A 766 0.46 4.69 -23.56
CA TYR A 766 -0.60 4.27 -24.46
C TYR A 766 -1.75 5.29 -24.55
N MET A 767 -2.13 5.90 -23.42
CA MET A 767 -3.16 6.95 -23.39
C MET A 767 -2.70 8.27 -24.01
N VAL A 768 -1.44 8.65 -23.83
CA VAL A 768 -0.84 9.80 -24.53
C VAL A 768 -0.83 9.56 -26.03
N ALA A 769 -0.43 8.36 -26.47
CA ALA A 769 -0.50 7.95 -27.88
C ALA A 769 -1.93 8.00 -28.45
N TYR A 770 -2.91 7.51 -27.69
CA TYR A 770 -4.34 7.65 -27.99
C TYR A 770 -4.74 9.13 -28.20
N CYS A 771 -4.32 10.03 -27.31
CA CYS A 771 -4.61 11.45 -27.41
C CYS A 771 -3.96 12.08 -28.64
N VAL A 772 -2.68 11.79 -28.90
CA VAL A 772 -1.95 12.29 -30.07
C VAL A 772 -2.66 11.88 -31.37
N GLY A 773 -3.08 10.62 -31.48
CA GLY A 773 -3.85 10.16 -32.63
C GLY A 773 -5.17 10.93 -32.80
N ASN A 774 -5.92 11.14 -31.72
CA ASN A 774 -7.18 11.89 -31.77
C ASN A 774 -6.99 13.42 -31.96
N ILE A 775 -5.81 13.98 -31.66
CA ILE A 775 -5.48 15.37 -32.01
C ILE A 775 -5.31 15.49 -33.52
N ILE A 776 -4.58 14.55 -34.14
CA ILE A 776 -4.26 14.54 -35.57
C ILE A 776 -5.51 14.19 -36.41
N GLY A 777 -6.34 13.25 -35.94
CA GLY A 777 -7.49 12.72 -36.70
C GLY A 777 -8.41 13.77 -37.32
N PRO A 778 -9.04 14.66 -36.53
CA PRO A 778 -9.90 15.73 -37.05
C PRO A 778 -9.21 16.65 -38.07
N GLN A 779 -7.89 16.83 -37.95
CA GLN A 779 -7.10 17.71 -38.83
C GLN A 779 -6.90 17.09 -40.23
N THR A 780 -7.19 15.79 -40.41
CA THR A 780 -7.19 15.15 -41.73
C THR A 780 -8.42 15.50 -42.56
N PHE A 781 -9.53 15.92 -41.92
CA PHE A 781 -10.79 16.25 -42.57
C PHE A 781 -10.85 17.74 -42.97
N GLN A 782 -10.07 18.12 -43.99
CA GLN A 782 -9.95 19.51 -44.44
C GLN A 782 -11.20 20.00 -45.17
N GLN A 783 -11.55 21.28 -44.96
CA GLN A 783 -12.71 21.90 -45.63
C GLN A 783 -12.56 21.93 -47.16
N SER A 784 -11.33 22.01 -47.68
CA SER A 784 -11.04 21.97 -49.12
C SER A 784 -11.48 20.68 -49.79
N ASP A 785 -11.55 19.59 -49.02
CA ASP A 785 -11.80 18.24 -49.53
C ASP A 785 -13.26 17.82 -49.29
N ALA A 786 -14.04 18.65 -48.61
CA ALA A 786 -15.46 18.46 -48.43
C ALA A 786 -16.18 18.48 -49.80
N PRO A 787 -17.24 17.67 -50.01
CA PRO A 787 -17.92 16.83 -49.03
C PRO A 787 -17.36 15.41 -48.88
N ARG A 788 -16.37 15.01 -49.70
CA ARG A 788 -15.93 13.61 -49.84
C ARG A 788 -14.76 13.24 -48.93
N TYR A 789 -13.88 14.19 -48.62
CA TYR A 789 -12.72 13.99 -47.75
C TYR A 789 -11.81 12.82 -48.18
N ILE A 790 -11.62 12.61 -49.50
CA ILE A 790 -10.83 11.48 -50.03
C ILE A 790 -9.45 11.35 -49.37
N PRO A 791 -8.66 12.42 -49.17
CA PRO A 791 -7.36 12.29 -48.52
C PRO A 791 -7.45 11.71 -47.09
N ALA A 792 -8.48 12.11 -46.34
CA ALA A 792 -8.75 11.55 -45.01
C ALA A 792 -9.14 10.06 -45.11
N GLU A 793 -10.03 9.71 -46.03
CA GLU A 793 -10.49 8.32 -46.26
C GLU A 793 -9.32 7.38 -46.65
N ILE A 794 -8.38 7.85 -47.49
CA ILE A 794 -7.15 7.11 -47.83
C ILE A 794 -6.22 7.01 -46.62
N GLY A 795 -6.03 8.11 -45.89
CA GLY A 795 -5.24 8.13 -44.66
C GLY A 795 -5.72 7.11 -43.63
N ILE A 796 -7.04 6.91 -43.54
CA ILE A 796 -7.65 5.87 -42.70
C ILE A 796 -7.19 4.47 -43.11
N CYS A 797 -7.24 4.17 -44.40
CA CYS A 797 -6.83 2.86 -44.93
C CYS A 797 -5.35 2.59 -44.64
N CYS A 798 -4.48 3.57 -44.84
CA CYS A 798 -3.04 3.44 -44.57
C CYS A 798 -2.76 3.19 -43.08
N CYS A 799 -3.39 3.97 -42.19
CA CYS A 799 -3.19 3.84 -40.75
C CYS A 799 -3.65 2.48 -40.23
N TRP A 800 -4.86 2.04 -40.62
CA TRP A 800 -5.38 0.75 -40.19
C TRP A 800 -4.65 -0.45 -40.82
N GLY A 801 -4.14 -0.30 -42.05
CA GLY A 801 -3.22 -1.27 -42.65
C GLY A 801 -1.92 -1.40 -41.86
N ALA A 802 -1.32 -0.29 -41.42
CA ALA A 802 -0.13 -0.30 -40.57
C ALA A 802 -0.40 -0.96 -39.20
N CYS A 803 -1.57 -0.72 -38.60
CA CYS A 803 -1.98 -1.38 -37.36
C CYS A 803 -2.04 -2.91 -37.49
N LEU A 804 -2.46 -3.46 -38.63
CA LEU A 804 -2.46 -4.91 -38.85
C LEU A 804 -1.05 -5.49 -38.81
N LEU A 805 -0.08 -4.81 -39.43
CA LEU A 805 1.33 -5.22 -39.38
C LEU A 805 1.89 -5.16 -37.96
N ASP A 806 1.54 -4.12 -37.21
CA ASP A 806 1.99 -3.96 -35.83
C ASP A 806 1.38 -4.99 -34.87
N LEU A 807 0.12 -5.39 -35.06
CA LEU A 807 -0.48 -6.51 -34.31
C LEU A 807 0.29 -7.82 -34.52
N PHE A 808 0.76 -8.10 -35.73
CA PHE A 808 1.63 -9.25 -35.98
C PHE A 808 2.98 -9.13 -35.25
N LEU A 809 3.58 -7.93 -35.26
CA LEU A 809 4.83 -7.67 -34.53
C LEU A 809 4.65 -7.90 -33.03
N ILE A 810 3.61 -7.33 -32.42
CA ILE A 810 3.29 -7.51 -30.99
C ILE A 810 3.13 -9.00 -30.68
N ARG A 811 2.39 -9.73 -31.51
CA ARG A 811 2.20 -11.17 -31.35
C ARG A 811 3.52 -11.94 -31.39
N TYR A 812 4.35 -11.64 -32.38
CA TYR A 812 5.67 -12.26 -32.55
C TYR A 812 6.55 -12.01 -31.31
N LEU A 813 6.57 -10.78 -30.81
CA LEU A 813 7.35 -10.40 -29.63
C LEU A 813 6.87 -11.14 -28.37
N TYR A 814 5.56 -11.27 -28.14
CA TYR A 814 5.04 -12.04 -27.00
C TYR A 814 5.31 -13.53 -27.11
N CYS A 815 5.17 -14.13 -28.29
CA CYS A 815 5.54 -15.53 -28.50
C CYS A 815 7.03 -15.78 -28.25
N LYS A 816 7.90 -14.88 -28.73
CA LYS A 816 9.34 -14.95 -28.47
C LYS A 816 9.65 -14.86 -26.97
N ARG A 817 9.01 -13.96 -26.24
CA ARG A 817 9.19 -13.84 -24.77
C ARG A 817 8.68 -15.07 -24.02
N ASN A 818 7.55 -15.63 -24.42
CA ASN A 818 7.01 -16.85 -23.82
C ASN A 818 7.95 -18.04 -24.03
N ALA A 819 8.53 -18.19 -25.23
CA ALA A 819 9.51 -19.24 -25.52
C ALA A 819 10.77 -19.10 -24.67
N GLU A 820 11.30 -17.87 -24.53
CA GLU A 820 12.48 -17.61 -23.70
C GLU A 820 12.23 -17.92 -22.23
N LYS A 821 11.09 -17.50 -21.68
CA LYS A 821 10.73 -17.82 -20.28
C LYS A 821 10.50 -19.30 -20.06
N ALA A 822 9.90 -20.00 -21.04
CA ALA A 822 9.77 -21.45 -20.97
C ALA A 822 11.13 -22.13 -20.89
N ARG A 823 12.13 -21.65 -21.65
CA ARG A 823 13.52 -22.12 -21.60
C ARG A 823 14.13 -21.92 -20.21
N ILE A 824 13.96 -20.75 -19.60
CA ILE A 824 14.46 -20.44 -18.24
C ILE A 824 13.84 -21.38 -17.21
N ARG A 825 12.51 -21.58 -17.25
CA ARG A 825 11.81 -22.48 -16.32
C ARG A 825 12.19 -23.95 -16.50
N SER A 826 12.61 -24.36 -17.70
CA SER A 826 13.08 -25.72 -17.99
C SER A 826 14.56 -25.95 -17.70
N ALA A 827 15.32 -24.92 -17.28
CA ALA A 827 16.76 -25.06 -17.03
C ALA A 827 17.02 -25.88 -15.74
N PRO A 828 17.99 -26.81 -15.76
CA PRO A 828 18.33 -27.60 -14.56
C PRO A 828 18.84 -26.69 -13.45
N GLY A 829 18.23 -26.79 -12.25
CA GLY A 829 18.54 -25.94 -11.09
C GLY A 829 17.63 -24.72 -10.91
N TYR A 830 16.60 -24.54 -11.76
CA TYR A 830 15.58 -23.52 -11.53
C TYR A 830 14.68 -23.89 -10.35
N GLU A 831 14.76 -23.12 -9.26
CA GLU A 831 13.80 -23.17 -8.17
C GLU A 831 12.91 -21.93 -8.21
N LYS A 832 11.59 -22.15 -8.11
CA LYS A 832 10.62 -21.06 -8.03
C LYS A 832 10.87 -20.29 -6.74
N ALA A 833 11.23 -19.01 -6.86
CA ALA A 833 11.45 -18.15 -5.70
C ALA A 833 10.19 -18.09 -4.83
N GLU A 834 10.35 -18.41 -3.54
CA GLU A 834 9.27 -18.45 -2.56
C GLU A 834 8.56 -17.09 -2.48
N LYS A 835 7.22 -17.10 -2.48
CA LYS A 835 6.36 -15.90 -2.45
C LYS A 835 6.66 -14.89 -3.57
N SER A 836 7.19 -15.32 -4.72
CA SER A 836 7.44 -14.45 -5.87
C SER A 836 6.19 -13.73 -6.37
N GLU A 837 5.00 -14.32 -6.22
CA GLU A 837 3.71 -13.68 -6.54
C GLU A 837 3.40 -12.41 -5.72
N PHE A 838 4.05 -12.25 -4.56
CA PHE A 838 3.91 -11.07 -3.69
C PHE A 838 4.99 -10.02 -3.93
N LYS A 839 6.05 -10.37 -4.68
CA LYS A 839 7.11 -9.43 -5.05
C LYS A 839 6.61 -8.61 -6.24
N ASP A 840 6.68 -7.28 -6.13
CA ASP A 840 6.36 -6.35 -7.22
C ASP A 840 7.49 -6.35 -8.29
N LEU A 841 7.67 -7.50 -8.92
CA LEU A 841 8.61 -7.77 -10.03
C LEU A 841 7.99 -7.35 -11.36
N THR A 842 8.82 -6.86 -12.28
CA THR A 842 8.36 -6.57 -13.64
C THR A 842 8.08 -7.83 -14.44
N ASP A 843 7.39 -7.68 -15.57
CA ASP A 843 7.16 -8.81 -16.47
C ASP A 843 8.46 -9.34 -17.09
N ARG A 844 9.57 -8.58 -17.10
CA ARG A 844 10.88 -9.12 -17.47
C ARG A 844 11.53 -9.90 -16.33
N GLU A 845 11.43 -9.38 -15.10
CA GLU A 845 12.04 -9.98 -13.91
C GLU A 845 11.36 -11.28 -13.49
N ASN A 846 10.04 -11.42 -13.71
CA ASN A 846 9.29 -12.59 -13.25
C ASN A 846 9.30 -13.73 -14.30
N PRO A 847 10.11 -14.79 -14.15
CA PRO A 847 10.13 -15.94 -15.06
C PRO A 847 8.81 -16.75 -15.06
N GLU A 848 7.99 -16.66 -14.02
CA GLU A 848 6.71 -17.37 -13.91
C GLU A 848 5.60 -16.71 -14.74
N LEU A 849 5.73 -15.42 -15.06
CA LEU A 849 4.71 -14.71 -15.83
C LEU A 849 4.68 -15.19 -17.30
N VAL A 850 3.54 -15.76 -17.71
CA VAL A 850 3.21 -16.11 -19.09
C VAL A 850 2.40 -14.98 -19.74
N TYR A 851 2.88 -14.48 -20.87
CA TYR A 851 2.21 -13.46 -21.67
C TYR A 851 1.01 -14.05 -22.40
N VAL A 852 -0.13 -13.36 -22.36
CA VAL A 852 -1.31 -13.68 -23.17
C VAL A 852 -1.05 -13.20 -24.61
N VAL A 853 -1.50 -13.97 -25.60
CA VAL A 853 -1.27 -13.73 -27.04
C VAL A 853 -2.58 -13.51 -27.77
#